data_AF-A0A7C1PNF7-F1
#
_entry.id   AF-A0A7C1PNF7-F1
#
_cell.length_a   1.000
_cell.length_b   1.000
_cell.length_c   1.000
_cell.angle_alpha   90.00
_cell.angle_beta   90.00
_cell.angle_gamma   90.00
#
_symmetry.space_group_name_H-M   'P 1'
#
loop_
_entity.id
_entity.type
_entity.pdbx_description
1 polymer ?
#
loop_
_entity_poly.entity_id
_entity_poly.type
_entity_poly.pdbx_seq_one_letter_code
_entity_poly.pdbx_strand_id
1 'polypeptide(L)'
;MKCLIIAAGQSTRLRTKSGVKPLIRLLGVPLIERVIRTAMQGGVCEFYVVTGYQGEKVGSFLKQLAKRLNIAVTIIQNENWEKENGVSVLKAKDAMIKPFLLLMADHLFDPAIIRSLQEQTLNEGEVLLAVDTDKNNPLVDIEDVTKVCIKNGHILNIGKAIDDFNGFDTGFFLCTPAIFEALERACKIYNDTTLSAAIRVLAEDKHAKSVQTKGFWIDVDDKKAFRKAEKLLCDKLIKPVDGLISRYINRKFSIRIFTPLLLKIYRGITPNQVSILSFVVGLISSLYFFLGYAITGALLIQLSSILDGCDGEIARLKYMQSSLGDFVDAILDRYADGFILLGISCYSLTEIGNKEIFGIYCSPLFVISISVLAILGNMMVSYSTAKSVVNFGYRYRRKWIAAGKGRDLRLFLLFIGGILTYFHPIFAFLALFIIAIQTNTIVVWRTFLSWNCFLNNDSLLRNKVKAVIFDFDGTIANTMPFLTELAVKLMTETYDISKNEAEKRYLETTGITFANQIELIFPNHPNNHEVVTTFESRKLEGVFAHPIFSEVMHTLKYFKNKGIKTFICSSTKQEIIAKYARLNKIDDLVDGLFGYKSDFGKGEQIDFVLQHYKLQPDEVVFIGDSLKDYDFAKDKKVDFIGLSRIFEKIEFQKKGLLNVSCLAELIKLFDQSEKYFNSFEKVKL
;
A
#
# COMPACT_ATOMS: atom_id res chain seq x y z
N MET A 1 13.73 6.75 15.22
CA MET A 1 13.72 8.20 15.54
C MET A 1 12.60 8.44 16.54
N LYS A 2 12.81 9.29 17.56
CA LYS A 2 11.79 9.64 18.55
C LYS A 2 10.75 10.58 17.95
N CYS A 3 9.50 10.47 18.38
CA CYS A 3 8.42 11.36 17.98
C CYS A 3 7.75 11.98 19.21
N LEU A 4 7.85 13.30 19.34
CA LEU A 4 7.17 14.11 20.34
C LEU A 4 5.80 14.53 19.80
N ILE A 5 4.74 14.29 20.57
CA ILE A 5 3.36 14.71 20.25
C ILE A 5 2.86 15.65 21.34
N ILE A 6 2.39 16.83 20.97
CA ILE A 6 1.80 17.79 21.90
C ILE A 6 0.29 17.55 22.00
N ALA A 7 -0.17 17.15 23.18
CA ALA A 7 -1.54 16.76 23.49
C ALA A 7 -2.10 17.51 24.72
N ALA A 8 -1.56 18.69 25.02
CA ALA A 8 -1.85 19.44 26.25
C ALA A 8 -3.09 20.36 26.17
N GLY A 9 -3.62 20.63 24.98
CA GLY A 9 -4.64 21.66 24.75
C GLY A 9 -6.06 21.29 25.22
N GLN A 10 -6.79 22.31 25.70
CA GLN A 10 -8.23 22.26 26.00
C GLN A 10 -9.06 22.55 24.73
N SER A 11 -10.15 21.80 24.53
CA SER A 11 -11.08 22.03 23.43
C SER A 11 -12.09 23.13 23.75
N THR A 12 -11.76 24.41 23.50
CA THR A 12 -12.67 25.54 23.76
C THR A 12 -13.64 25.82 22.61
N ARG A 13 -13.19 25.66 21.35
CA ARG A 13 -13.95 25.95 20.11
C ARG A 13 -14.82 24.78 19.64
N LEU A 14 -14.32 23.55 19.78
CA LEU A 14 -15.09 22.32 19.64
C LEU A 14 -15.89 22.06 20.94
N ARG A 15 -16.91 22.89 21.21
CA ARG A 15 -17.85 22.67 22.33
C ARG A 15 -18.71 21.42 22.05
N THR A 16 -18.16 20.25 22.30
CA THR A 16 -18.91 19.04 22.61
C THR A 16 -18.87 18.84 24.12
N LYS A 17 -20.04 18.71 24.75
CA LYS A 17 -20.20 18.43 26.18
C LYS A 17 -19.12 17.41 26.63
N SER A 18 -18.15 17.86 27.43
CA SER A 18 -17.14 17.07 28.19
C SER A 18 -15.92 16.39 27.51
N GLY A 19 -15.51 16.75 26.29
CA GLY A 19 -14.37 16.09 25.62
C GLY A 19 -12.98 16.72 25.86
N VAL A 20 -11.97 15.91 26.21
CA VAL A 20 -10.53 16.25 26.14
C VAL A 20 -10.10 16.23 24.67
N LYS A 21 -9.48 17.30 24.12
CA LYS A 21 -9.26 17.48 22.67
C LYS A 21 -8.61 16.27 21.97
N PRO A 22 -7.47 15.73 22.46
CA PRO A 22 -6.87 14.50 21.94
C PRO A 22 -7.80 13.28 21.87
N LEU A 23 -8.80 13.22 22.76
CA LEU A 23 -9.74 12.10 22.91
C LEU A 23 -11.05 12.31 22.15
N ILE A 24 -11.24 13.45 21.48
CA ILE A 24 -12.37 13.67 20.57
C ILE A 24 -12.31 12.60 19.48
N ARG A 25 -13.43 11.94 19.24
CA ARG A 25 -13.52 10.85 18.27
C ARG A 25 -14.00 11.37 16.93
N LEU A 26 -13.15 11.20 15.91
CA LEU A 26 -13.50 11.41 14.52
C LEU A 26 -13.80 10.05 13.89
N LEU A 27 -15.04 9.84 13.42
CA LEU A 27 -15.49 8.56 12.84
C LEU A 27 -15.15 7.34 13.74
N GLY A 28 -15.41 7.47 15.04
CA GLY A 28 -15.24 6.40 16.03
C GLY A 28 -13.84 6.28 16.66
N VAL A 29 -12.81 6.95 16.14
CA VAL A 29 -11.41 6.86 16.63
C VAL A 29 -10.95 8.20 17.22
N PRO A 30 -10.31 8.22 18.41
CA PRO A 30 -9.71 9.42 18.99
C PRO A 30 -8.67 10.08 18.06
N LEU A 31 -8.64 11.42 18.02
CA LEU A 31 -7.68 12.18 17.20
C LEU A 31 -6.24 11.73 17.44
N ILE A 32 -5.81 11.62 18.70
CA ILE A 32 -4.43 11.23 19.02
C ILE A 32 -4.10 9.81 18.59
N GLU A 33 -5.07 8.89 18.61
CA GLU A 33 -4.86 7.55 18.08
C GLU A 33 -4.68 7.59 16.55
N ARG A 34 -5.42 8.45 15.84
CA ARG A 34 -5.22 8.64 14.39
C ARG A 34 -3.82 9.18 14.11
N VAL A 35 -3.38 10.21 14.83
CA VAL A 35 -2.03 10.80 14.71
C VAL A 35 -0.95 9.74 14.90
N ILE A 36 -1.00 8.98 16.01
CA ILE A 36 -0.02 7.93 16.30
C ILE A 36 -0.01 6.87 15.20
N ARG A 37 -1.17 6.37 14.78
CA ARG A 37 -1.25 5.33 13.73
C ARG A 37 -0.76 5.83 12.38
N THR A 38 -1.07 7.07 12.00
CA THR A 38 -0.56 7.68 10.76
C THR A 38 0.96 7.88 10.83
N ALA A 39 1.50 8.32 11.97
CA ALA A 39 2.95 8.40 12.18
C ALA A 39 3.63 7.02 12.12
N MET A 40 3.00 5.96 12.65
CA MET A 40 3.47 4.58 12.49
C MET A 40 3.53 4.15 11.02
N GLN A 41 2.54 4.53 10.21
CA GLN A 41 2.57 4.30 8.74
C GLN A 41 3.65 5.12 8.02
N GLY A 42 4.16 6.17 8.68
CA GLY A 42 5.33 6.95 8.26
C GLY A 42 6.66 6.29 8.63
N GLY A 43 6.69 5.33 9.57
CA GLY A 43 7.91 4.65 10.03
C GLY A 43 8.29 4.94 11.48
N VAL A 44 7.43 5.59 12.27
CA VAL A 44 7.70 5.92 13.69
C VAL A 44 7.27 4.78 14.62
N CYS A 45 8.11 4.42 15.58
CA CYS A 45 7.84 3.34 16.55
C CYS A 45 7.97 3.75 18.03
N GLU A 46 8.50 4.94 18.33
CA GLU A 46 8.76 5.44 19.68
C GLU A 46 8.15 6.83 19.87
N PHE A 47 7.22 6.94 20.82
CA PHE A 47 6.41 8.13 21.03
C PHE A 47 6.60 8.72 22.43
N TYR A 48 6.71 10.04 22.48
CA TYR A 48 6.68 10.83 23.70
C TYR A 48 5.48 11.78 23.59
N VAL A 49 4.55 11.70 24.53
CA VAL A 49 3.32 12.48 24.46
C VAL A 49 3.25 13.42 25.64
N VAL A 50 3.24 14.72 25.36
CA VAL A 50 3.05 15.76 26.38
C VAL A 50 1.56 15.95 26.62
N THR A 51 1.12 15.60 27.82
CA THR A 51 -0.27 15.71 28.27
C THR A 51 -0.44 16.91 29.19
N GLY A 52 -1.65 17.48 29.23
CA GLY A 52 -1.96 18.69 29.99
C GLY A 52 -3.34 18.59 30.63
N TYR A 53 -4.32 19.32 30.09
CA TYR A 53 -5.70 19.27 30.56
C TYR A 53 -6.25 17.84 30.63
N GLN A 54 -6.65 17.40 31.84
CA GLN A 54 -7.06 16.01 32.13
C GLN A 54 -6.03 14.96 31.70
N GLY A 55 -4.74 15.24 31.92
CA GLY A 55 -3.62 14.40 31.51
C GLY A 55 -3.71 12.95 31.97
N GLU A 56 -4.26 12.67 33.15
CA GLU A 56 -4.47 11.28 33.63
C GLU A 56 -5.39 10.45 32.72
N LYS A 57 -6.47 11.06 32.19
CA LYS A 57 -7.39 10.37 31.27
C LYS A 57 -6.70 10.08 29.94
N VAL A 58 -5.97 11.07 29.41
CA VAL A 58 -5.19 10.92 28.17
C VAL A 58 -4.10 9.86 28.37
N GLY A 59 -3.38 9.91 29.48
CA GLY A 59 -2.33 8.97 29.83
C GLY A 59 -2.84 7.54 30.00
N SER A 60 -3.98 7.35 30.66
CA SER A 60 -4.63 6.04 30.79
C SER A 60 -5.01 5.45 29.43
N PHE A 61 -5.58 6.28 28.55
CA PHE A 61 -5.89 5.89 27.17
C PHE A 61 -4.62 5.51 26.40
N LEU A 62 -3.55 6.31 26.49
CA LEU A 62 -2.27 6.08 25.81
C LEU A 62 -1.58 4.79 26.29
N LYS A 63 -1.63 4.48 27.58
CA LYS A 63 -1.10 3.21 28.13
C LYS A 63 -1.81 2.00 27.53
N GLN A 64 -3.15 2.05 27.42
CA GLN A 64 -3.93 0.99 26.78
C GLN A 64 -3.64 0.90 25.28
N LEU A 65 -3.50 2.04 24.61
CA LEU A 65 -3.16 2.12 23.19
C LEU A 65 -1.77 1.52 22.92
N ALA A 66 -0.77 1.88 23.73
CA ALA A 66 0.59 1.37 23.63
C ALA A 66 0.63 -0.16 23.70
N LYS A 67 -0.10 -0.76 24.65
CA LYS A 67 -0.24 -2.22 24.75
C LYS A 67 -0.94 -2.83 23.53
N ARG A 68 -2.00 -2.19 23.04
CA ARG A 68 -2.76 -2.69 21.87
C ARG A 68 -1.94 -2.63 20.58
N LEU A 69 -1.08 -1.64 20.43
CA LEU A 69 -0.26 -1.43 19.23
C LEU A 69 1.15 -2.00 19.34
N ASN A 70 1.55 -2.47 20.53
CA ASN A 70 2.89 -2.94 20.83
C ASN A 70 3.97 -1.89 20.47
N ILE A 71 3.77 -0.66 20.94
CA ILE A 71 4.68 0.49 20.72
C ILE A 71 5.14 1.09 22.05
N ALA A 72 6.28 1.76 22.04
CA ALA A 72 6.76 2.52 23.18
C ALA A 72 6.06 3.89 23.23
N VAL A 73 5.38 4.18 24.35
CA VAL A 73 4.77 5.49 24.62
C VAL A 73 5.20 5.97 26.00
N THR A 74 5.97 7.04 26.04
CA THR A 74 6.33 7.76 27.28
C THR A 74 5.42 8.97 27.44
N ILE A 75 4.79 9.10 28.59
CA ILE A 75 3.90 10.22 28.90
C ILE A 75 4.68 11.25 29.69
N ILE A 76 4.64 12.51 29.25
CA ILE A 76 5.21 13.67 29.92
C ILE A 76 4.06 14.56 30.37
N GLN A 77 4.10 15.07 31.60
CA GLN A 77 3.03 15.89 32.15
C GLN A 77 3.42 17.37 32.11
N ASN A 78 2.53 18.20 31.56
CA ASN A 78 2.65 19.66 31.57
C ASN A 78 1.57 20.24 32.50
N GLU A 79 1.98 20.72 33.67
CA GLU A 79 1.11 21.41 34.62
C GLU A 79 0.67 22.79 34.11
N ASN A 80 1.50 23.43 33.28
CA ASN A 80 1.24 24.76 32.70
C ASN A 80 0.57 24.65 31.33
N TRP A 81 -0.44 23.79 31.20
CA TRP A 81 -1.12 23.51 29.94
C TRP A 81 -1.98 24.65 29.40
N GLU A 82 -2.30 25.65 30.24
CA GLU A 82 -3.01 26.87 29.85
C GLU A 82 -2.12 27.82 29.03
N LYS A 83 -0.80 27.64 29.08
CA LYS A 83 0.16 28.41 28.28
C LYS A 83 0.26 27.86 26.85
N GLU A 84 0.96 28.59 26.00
CA GLU A 84 1.11 28.26 24.58
C GLU A 84 1.87 26.94 24.35
N ASN A 85 1.76 26.42 23.13
CA ASN A 85 2.28 25.10 22.74
C ASN A 85 3.79 24.93 22.97
N GLY A 86 4.59 25.99 22.87
CA GLY A 86 6.04 25.93 23.12
C GLY A 86 6.39 25.57 24.57
N VAL A 87 5.56 25.94 25.55
CA VAL A 87 5.75 25.51 26.95
C VAL A 87 5.60 23.99 27.08
N SER A 88 4.68 23.39 26.32
CA SER A 88 4.51 21.93 26.30
C SER A 88 5.72 21.24 25.66
N VAL A 89 6.31 21.85 24.62
CA VAL A 89 7.53 21.31 23.99
C VAL A 89 8.70 21.35 24.96
N LEU A 90 8.91 22.45 25.68
CA LEU A 90 9.99 22.59 26.69
C LEU A 90 9.98 21.50 27.77
N LYS A 91 8.80 20.96 28.12
CA LYS A 91 8.71 19.85 29.10
C LYS A 91 9.37 18.55 28.62
N ALA A 92 9.69 18.43 27.33
CA ALA A 92 10.37 17.27 26.78
C ALA A 92 11.89 17.45 26.61
N LYS A 93 12.47 18.59 27.03
CA LYS A 93 13.90 18.94 26.85
C LYS A 93 14.83 17.80 27.27
N ASP A 94 14.63 17.26 28.48
CA ASP A 94 15.50 16.22 29.05
C ASP A 94 15.39 14.87 28.31
N ALA A 95 14.27 14.61 27.63
CA ALA A 95 14.04 13.35 26.90
C ALA A 95 14.52 13.40 25.43
N MET A 96 14.69 14.61 24.89
CA MET A 96 14.89 14.90 23.45
C MET A 96 16.29 15.46 23.18
N ILE A 97 17.31 14.66 23.49
CA ILE A 97 18.74 15.01 23.33
C ILE A 97 19.30 14.72 21.92
N LYS A 98 18.52 14.09 21.04
CA LYS A 98 18.88 13.74 19.65
C LYS A 98 17.78 14.23 18.71
N PRO A 99 18.02 14.33 17.39
CA PRO A 99 16.99 14.73 16.44
C PRO A 99 15.70 13.90 16.56
N PHE A 100 14.57 14.59 16.52
CA PHE A 100 13.25 14.02 16.79
C PHE A 100 12.16 14.68 15.92
N LEU A 101 11.08 13.95 15.67
CA LEU A 101 9.87 14.49 15.04
C LEU A 101 9.01 15.20 16.09
N LEU A 102 8.41 16.33 15.74
CA LEU A 102 7.43 17.04 16.57
C LEU A 102 6.11 17.17 15.80
N LEU A 103 5.03 16.65 16.39
CA LEU A 103 3.68 16.62 15.83
C LEU A 103 2.65 17.19 16.81
N MET A 104 1.49 17.59 16.27
CA MET A 104 0.33 18.01 17.05
C MET A 104 -0.71 16.88 17.15
N ALA A 105 -1.38 16.74 18.30
CA ALA A 105 -2.35 15.66 18.54
C ALA A 105 -3.70 15.83 17.79
N ASP A 106 -3.93 16.99 17.19
CA ASP A 106 -5.16 17.42 16.51
C ASP A 106 -4.98 17.60 15.00
N HIS A 107 -3.77 17.44 14.47
CA HIS A 107 -3.50 17.53 13.04
C HIS A 107 -3.58 16.15 12.40
N LEU A 108 -4.47 15.99 11.42
CA LEU A 108 -4.56 14.78 10.60
C LEU A 108 -3.77 14.99 9.32
N PHE A 109 -3.06 13.96 8.86
CA PHE A 109 -2.13 14.09 7.73
C PHE A 109 -1.95 12.80 6.95
N ASP A 110 -1.30 12.93 5.80
CA ASP A 110 -0.83 11.80 4.99
C ASP A 110 0.51 11.24 5.53
N PRO A 111 0.68 9.90 5.64
CA PRO A 111 1.96 9.32 6.08
C PRO A 111 3.18 9.76 5.26
N ALA A 112 2.97 10.17 4.00
CA ALA A 112 4.03 10.70 3.14
C ALA A 112 4.74 11.93 3.73
N ILE A 113 4.05 12.76 4.53
CA ILE A 113 4.65 13.93 5.19
C ILE A 113 5.77 13.50 6.13
N ILE A 114 5.52 12.46 6.93
CA ILE A 114 6.50 11.94 7.89
C ILE A 114 7.69 11.32 7.17
N ARG A 115 7.45 10.54 6.11
CA ARG A 115 8.54 9.96 5.30
C ARG A 115 9.42 11.04 4.69
N SER A 116 8.79 12.06 4.11
CA SER A 116 9.49 13.21 3.52
C SER A 116 10.34 13.97 4.53
N LEU A 117 9.91 14.08 5.79
CA LEU A 117 10.72 14.69 6.86
C LEU A 117 11.90 13.78 7.25
N GLN A 118 11.66 12.46 7.37
CA GLN A 118 12.69 11.50 7.77
C GLN A 118 13.79 11.28 6.70
N GLU A 119 13.50 11.57 5.43
CA GLU A 119 14.47 11.51 4.33
C GLU A 119 15.46 12.68 4.33
N GLN A 120 15.23 13.72 5.14
CA GLN A 120 16.07 14.92 5.17
C GLN A 120 17.20 14.79 6.18
N THR A 121 18.37 15.34 5.82
CA THR A 121 19.48 15.52 6.75
C THR A 121 19.32 16.84 7.50
N LEU A 122 19.41 16.79 8.83
CA LEU A 122 19.31 17.96 9.70
C LEU A 122 20.63 18.15 10.45
N ASN A 123 21.27 19.31 10.30
CA ASN A 123 22.50 19.61 11.04
C ASN A 123 22.18 20.02 12.48
N GLU A 124 23.19 19.97 13.34
CA GLU A 124 23.09 20.52 14.70
C GLU A 124 22.71 22.01 14.66
N GLY A 125 21.82 22.44 15.54
CA GLY A 125 21.30 23.82 15.54
C GLY A 125 20.05 24.03 14.70
N GLU A 126 19.75 23.12 13.77
CA GLU A 126 18.69 23.34 12.77
C GLU A 126 17.32 22.77 13.18
N VAL A 127 16.27 23.32 12.56
CA VAL A 127 14.90 22.79 12.56
C VAL A 127 14.38 22.80 11.12
N LEU A 128 13.66 21.75 10.76
CA LEU A 128 12.99 21.62 9.47
C LEU A 128 11.48 21.53 9.69
N LEU A 129 10.72 22.41 9.03
CA LEU A 129 9.26 22.40 9.02
C LEU A 129 8.73 21.87 7.68
N ALA A 130 7.75 20.96 7.73
CA ALA A 130 6.96 20.64 6.56
C ALA A 130 6.01 21.80 6.24
N VAL A 131 6.11 22.35 5.03
CA VAL A 131 5.30 23.50 4.60
C VAL A 131 4.44 23.11 3.40
N ASP A 132 3.18 23.55 3.44
CA ASP A 132 2.27 23.47 2.31
C ASP A 132 2.36 24.75 1.48
N THR A 133 2.86 24.64 0.27
CA THR A 133 2.98 25.77 -0.67
C THR A 133 1.77 25.93 -1.58
N ASP A 134 0.77 25.04 -1.49
CA ASP A 134 -0.49 25.19 -2.20
C ASP A 134 -1.41 26.19 -1.49
N LYS A 135 -1.31 27.46 -1.91
CA LYS A 135 -2.17 28.55 -1.40
C LYS A 135 -3.67 28.32 -1.64
N ASN A 136 -4.04 27.41 -2.53
CA ASN A 136 -5.43 27.09 -2.86
C ASN A 136 -5.96 25.85 -2.12
N ASN A 137 -5.21 25.30 -1.16
CA ASN A 137 -5.61 24.11 -0.43
C ASN A 137 -6.97 24.34 0.29
N PRO A 138 -8.05 23.63 -0.10
CA PRO A 138 -9.39 23.86 0.44
C PRO A 138 -9.56 23.38 1.90
N LEU A 139 -8.60 22.63 2.43
CA LEU A 139 -8.60 22.16 3.81
C LEU A 139 -8.19 23.25 4.78
N VAL A 140 -7.34 24.18 4.35
CA VAL A 140 -6.81 25.28 5.14
C VAL A 140 -7.88 26.36 5.37
N ASP A 141 -7.89 26.95 6.57
CA ASP A 141 -8.63 28.18 6.84
C ASP A 141 -7.66 29.36 6.88
N ILE A 142 -7.69 30.22 5.86
CA ILE A 142 -6.70 31.28 5.66
C ILE A 142 -6.70 32.33 6.78
N GLU A 143 -7.81 32.44 7.51
CA GLU A 143 -7.96 33.40 8.62
C GLU A 143 -7.30 32.91 9.91
N ASP A 144 -7.14 31.60 10.11
CA ASP A 144 -6.61 31.01 11.36
C ASP A 144 -5.27 30.28 11.19
N VAL A 145 -4.87 29.97 9.95
CA VAL A 145 -3.62 29.26 9.66
C VAL A 145 -2.38 30.09 9.96
N THR A 146 -1.32 29.43 10.44
CA THR A 146 0.01 30.02 10.55
C THR A 146 0.67 30.06 9.17
N LYS A 147 0.98 31.27 8.67
CA LYS A 147 1.59 31.48 7.37
C LYS A 147 3.11 31.47 7.48
N VAL A 148 3.78 31.07 6.40
CA VAL A 148 5.25 30.97 6.31
C VAL A 148 5.75 31.66 5.05
N CYS A 149 6.84 32.41 5.17
CA CYS A 149 7.60 32.96 4.04
C CYS A 149 8.92 32.18 3.90
N ILE A 150 9.13 31.58 2.73
CA ILE A 150 10.27 30.72 2.41
C ILE A 150 11.08 31.35 1.27
N LYS A 151 12.41 31.26 1.34
CA LYS A 151 13.31 31.54 0.22
C LYS A 151 14.45 30.53 0.18
N ASN A 152 14.65 29.89 -0.97
CA ASN A 152 15.71 28.88 -1.19
C ASN A 152 15.73 27.77 -0.13
N GLY A 153 14.55 27.29 0.29
CA GLY A 153 14.42 26.24 1.31
C GLY A 153 14.56 26.72 2.76
N HIS A 154 14.89 27.99 3.01
CA HIS A 154 14.95 28.58 4.36
C HIS A 154 13.69 29.37 4.69
N ILE A 155 13.27 29.30 5.94
CA ILE A 155 12.17 30.12 6.46
C ILE A 155 12.73 31.50 6.80
N LEU A 156 12.12 32.54 6.22
CA LEU A 156 12.46 33.94 6.51
C LEU A 156 11.59 34.50 7.63
N ASN A 157 10.30 34.14 7.63
CA ASN A 157 9.35 34.61 8.65
C ASN A 157 8.16 33.63 8.77
N ILE A 158 7.53 33.62 9.94
CA ILE A 158 6.40 32.75 10.26
C ILE A 158 5.47 33.41 11.28
N GLY A 159 4.16 33.33 11.04
CA GLY A 159 3.14 33.85 11.95
C GLY A 159 1.76 33.91 11.32
N LYS A 160 0.72 34.15 12.13
CA LYS A 160 -0.66 34.32 11.62
C LYS A 160 -0.87 35.67 10.93
N ALA A 161 -0.20 36.71 11.43
CA ALA A 161 -0.37 38.11 11.01
C ALA A 161 0.69 38.58 9.98
N ILE A 162 1.36 37.67 9.26
CA ILE A 162 2.27 38.07 8.17
C ILE A 162 1.49 38.25 6.86
N ASP A 163 1.82 39.30 6.12
CA ASP A 163 1.20 39.64 4.83
C ASP A 163 1.93 38.99 3.65
N ASP A 164 3.27 39.03 3.66
CA ASP A 164 4.09 38.36 2.65
C ASP A 164 4.38 36.91 3.07
N PHE A 165 3.71 35.97 2.41
CA PHE A 165 3.87 34.53 2.65
C PHE A 165 3.76 33.75 1.35
N ASN A 166 4.39 32.58 1.31
CA ASN A 166 4.34 31.66 0.17
C ASN A 166 4.07 30.20 0.57
N GLY A 167 3.73 29.94 1.83
CA GLY A 167 3.20 28.66 2.28
C GLY A 167 2.52 28.73 3.65
N PHE A 168 2.05 27.58 4.10
CA PHE A 168 1.37 27.37 5.38
C PHE A 168 2.13 26.38 6.25
N ASP A 169 2.26 26.70 7.53
CA ASP A 169 2.79 25.80 8.54
C ASP A 169 1.81 24.64 8.75
N THR A 170 2.31 23.42 8.57
CA THR A 170 1.50 22.20 8.70
C THR A 170 1.54 21.59 10.10
N GLY A 171 2.35 22.13 11.02
CA GLY A 171 2.50 21.62 12.37
C GLY A 171 3.37 20.37 12.51
N PHE A 172 4.10 19.97 11.46
CA PHE A 172 4.99 18.80 11.46
C PHE A 172 6.44 19.22 11.27
N PHE A 173 7.27 18.92 12.27
CA PHE A 173 8.66 19.34 12.30
C PHE A 173 9.61 18.15 12.47
N LEU A 174 10.81 18.29 11.93
CA LEU A 174 11.99 17.55 12.34
C LEU A 174 12.91 18.54 13.08
N CYS A 175 13.16 18.28 14.36
CA CYS A 175 13.87 19.19 15.24
C CYS A 175 15.17 18.58 15.76
N THR A 176 16.20 19.41 15.93
CA THR A 176 17.29 19.13 16.87
C THR A 176 16.96 19.73 18.25
N PRO A 177 17.74 19.44 19.31
CA PRO A 177 17.55 20.06 20.63
C PRO A 177 17.61 21.60 20.62
N ALA A 178 18.14 22.23 19.57
CA ALA A 178 18.20 23.69 19.42
C ALA A 178 16.82 24.37 19.48
N ILE A 179 15.73 23.65 19.17
CA ILE A 179 14.38 24.19 19.34
C ILE A 179 14.08 24.61 20.78
N PHE A 180 14.66 23.93 21.79
CA PHE A 180 14.44 24.27 23.19
C PHE A 180 15.12 25.59 23.57
N GLU A 181 16.36 25.81 23.12
CA GLU A 181 17.07 27.06 23.33
C GLU A 181 16.39 28.22 22.60
N ALA A 182 15.89 27.98 21.38
CA ALA A 182 15.12 28.96 20.63
C ALA A 182 13.81 29.33 21.34
N LEU A 183 13.10 28.37 21.94
CA LEU A 183 11.91 28.61 22.76
C LEU A 183 12.23 29.42 24.01
N GLU A 184 13.32 29.10 24.71
CA GLU A 184 13.78 29.85 25.90
C GLU A 184 14.16 31.29 25.54
N ARG A 185 14.88 31.48 24.42
CA ARG A 185 15.24 32.79 23.88
C ARG A 185 14.01 33.61 23.46
N ALA A 186 13.06 32.99 22.75
CA ALA A 186 11.82 33.65 22.35
C ALA A 186 11.00 34.12 23.57
N CYS A 187 10.86 33.26 24.58
CA CYS A 187 10.20 33.59 25.83
C CYS A 187 10.89 34.76 26.55
N LYS A 188 12.22 34.75 26.64
CA LYS A 188 12.99 35.77 27.37
C LYS A 188 13.01 37.13 26.67
N ILE A 189 13.15 37.15 25.35
CA ILE A 189 13.31 38.39 24.57
C ILE A 189 11.96 38.98 24.17
N TYR A 190 11.04 38.13 23.69
CA TYR A 190 9.80 38.58 23.06
C TYR A 190 8.55 38.30 23.92
N ASN A 191 8.70 37.63 25.06
CA ASN A 191 7.58 37.15 25.90
C ASN A 191 6.55 36.34 25.10
N ASP A 192 7.03 35.62 24.09
CA ASP A 192 6.25 34.79 23.18
C ASP A 192 6.71 33.34 23.35
N THR A 193 5.78 32.47 23.77
CA THR A 193 6.03 31.05 24.05
C THR A 193 5.45 30.15 22.97
N THR A 194 5.11 30.69 21.80
CA THR A 194 4.64 29.92 20.65
C THR A 194 5.79 29.20 19.95
N LEU A 195 5.46 28.10 19.28
CA LEU A 195 6.39 27.46 18.36
C LEU A 195 6.82 28.39 17.21
N SER A 196 5.91 29.18 16.66
CA SER A 196 6.23 30.15 15.59
C SER A 196 7.32 31.13 16.03
N ALA A 197 7.32 31.58 17.29
CA ALA A 197 8.35 32.46 17.80
C ALA A 197 9.74 31.81 17.86
N ALA A 198 9.82 30.55 18.30
CA ALA A 198 11.08 29.82 18.28
C ALA A 198 11.59 29.61 16.85
N ILE A 199 10.70 29.35 15.89
CA ILE A 199 11.08 29.27 14.47
C ILE A 199 11.56 30.62 13.95
N ARG A 200 10.96 31.75 14.35
CA ARG A 200 11.47 33.10 14.01
C ARG A 200 12.88 33.33 14.56
N VAL A 201 13.13 32.96 15.82
CA VAL A 201 14.48 33.04 16.41
C VAL A 201 15.49 32.22 15.62
N LEU A 202 15.15 30.99 15.23
CA LEU A 202 16.03 30.15 14.40
C LEU A 202 16.17 30.68 12.96
N ALA A 203 15.16 31.38 12.44
CA ALA A 203 15.21 32.01 11.12
C ALA A 203 16.19 33.18 11.07
N GLU A 204 16.30 33.99 12.13
CA GLU A 204 17.30 35.06 12.27
C GLU A 204 18.72 34.51 12.04
N ASP A 205 18.99 33.32 12.57
CA ASP A 205 20.29 32.65 12.50
C ASP A 205 20.40 31.68 11.29
N LYS A 206 19.45 31.71 10.34
CA LYS A 206 19.35 30.81 9.14
C LYS A 206 19.26 29.31 9.45
N HIS A 207 18.89 28.94 10.67
CA HIS A 207 18.76 27.57 11.14
C HIS A 207 17.35 26.99 10.96
N ALA A 208 16.37 27.81 10.55
CA ALA A 208 15.03 27.35 10.19
C ALA A 208 14.92 27.01 8.70
N LYS A 209 14.73 25.72 8.38
CA LYS A 209 14.55 25.19 7.03
C LYS A 209 13.10 24.74 6.80
N SER A 210 12.76 24.56 5.53
CA SER A 210 11.46 24.06 5.09
C SER A 210 11.60 22.90 4.12
N VAL A 211 10.66 21.96 4.18
CA VAL A 211 10.47 20.93 3.14
C VAL A 211 9.04 21.02 2.63
N GLN A 212 8.88 21.04 1.30
CA GLN A 212 7.54 21.04 0.72
C GLN A 212 6.88 19.69 0.97
N THR A 213 5.67 19.73 1.52
CA THR A 213 4.90 18.52 1.77
C THR A 213 4.08 18.07 0.56
N LYS A 214 3.81 16.77 0.47
CA LYS A 214 2.89 16.16 -0.49
C LYS A 214 1.82 15.38 0.27
N GLY A 215 0.57 15.55 -0.12
CA GLY A 215 -0.58 14.89 0.52
C GLY A 215 -1.44 15.87 1.30
N PHE A 216 -2.43 15.33 2.02
CA PHE A 216 -3.35 16.15 2.79
C PHE A 216 -2.81 16.41 4.20
N TRP A 217 -3.23 17.54 4.76
CA TRP A 217 -3.19 17.80 6.19
C TRP A 217 -4.39 18.67 6.58
N ILE A 218 -4.81 18.59 7.84
CA ILE A 218 -5.87 19.43 8.39
C ILE A 218 -5.77 19.49 9.92
N ASP A 219 -5.89 20.69 10.48
CA ASP A 219 -5.97 20.98 11.91
C ASP A 219 -7.43 20.91 12.40
N VAL A 220 -7.74 19.97 13.29
CA VAL A 220 -9.12 19.74 13.74
C VAL A 220 -9.42 20.60 14.98
N ASP A 221 -9.66 21.88 14.73
CA ASP A 221 -9.78 22.90 15.79
C ASP A 221 -11.21 23.37 16.07
N ASP A 222 -12.07 23.35 15.06
CA ASP A 222 -13.46 23.78 15.15
C ASP A 222 -14.44 22.79 14.48
N LYS A 223 -15.74 23.11 14.54
CA LYS A 223 -16.79 22.25 13.94
C LYS A 223 -16.71 22.18 12.41
N LYS A 224 -16.21 23.22 11.75
CA LYS A 224 -16.08 23.30 10.29
C LYS A 224 -14.94 22.39 9.84
N ALA A 225 -13.77 22.50 10.45
CA ALA A 225 -12.61 21.63 10.27
C ALA A 225 -12.94 20.18 10.61
N PHE A 226 -13.66 19.91 11.70
CA PHE A 226 -14.12 18.55 12.03
C PHE A 226 -14.96 17.92 10.90
N ARG A 227 -15.95 18.65 10.36
CA ARG A 227 -16.76 18.17 9.23
C ARG A 227 -15.94 18.01 7.94
N LYS A 228 -15.00 18.93 7.66
CA LYS A 228 -14.06 18.80 6.54
C LYS A 228 -13.22 17.53 6.68
N ALA A 229 -12.70 17.26 7.87
CA ALA A 229 -11.91 16.07 8.18
C ALA A 229 -12.75 14.78 8.05
N GLU A 230 -13.99 14.75 8.53
CA GLU A 230 -14.90 13.62 8.32
C GLU A 230 -15.09 13.33 6.84
N LYS A 231 -15.42 14.37 6.06
CA LYS A 231 -15.63 14.25 4.60
C LYS A 231 -14.37 13.75 3.90
N LEU A 232 -13.21 14.33 4.23
CA LEU A 232 -11.92 13.98 3.64
C LEU A 232 -11.56 12.50 3.87
N LEU A 233 -11.71 12.01 5.11
CA LEU A 233 -11.44 10.61 5.43
C LEU A 233 -12.40 9.66 4.72
N CYS A 234 -13.67 10.06 4.62
CA CYS A 234 -14.71 9.31 3.92
C CYS A 234 -14.46 9.23 2.40
N ASP A 235 -14.11 10.34 1.75
CA ASP A 235 -13.86 10.39 0.31
C ASP A 235 -12.66 9.52 -0.10
N LYS A 236 -11.68 9.33 0.80
CA LYS A 236 -10.54 8.42 0.60
C LYS A 236 -10.89 6.92 0.65
N LEU A 237 -12.14 6.53 0.97
CA LEU A 237 -12.53 5.11 1.12
C LEU A 237 -12.87 4.42 -0.21
N ILE A 238 -13.07 5.17 -1.29
CA ILE A 238 -13.45 4.66 -2.61
C ILE A 238 -12.27 3.90 -3.23
N LYS A 239 -12.49 2.66 -3.66
CA LYS A 239 -11.41 1.83 -4.23
C LYS A 239 -11.36 1.94 -5.76
N PRO A 240 -10.16 1.99 -6.39
CA PRO A 240 -10.02 1.87 -7.85
C PRO A 240 -10.56 0.53 -8.39
N VAL A 241 -10.65 -0.47 -7.52
CA VAL A 241 -11.13 -1.82 -7.83
C VAL A 241 -12.63 -2.02 -7.59
N ASP A 242 -13.35 -1.02 -7.06
CA ASP A 242 -14.81 -1.12 -6.88
C ASP A 242 -15.52 -1.42 -8.22
N GLY A 243 -16.57 -2.23 -8.16
CA GLY A 243 -17.44 -2.53 -9.28
C GLY A 243 -18.22 -1.31 -9.77
N LEU A 244 -18.92 -1.44 -10.90
CA LEU A 244 -19.62 -0.32 -11.55
C LEU A 244 -20.71 0.25 -10.63
N ILE A 245 -21.57 -0.61 -10.12
CA ILE A 245 -22.70 -0.19 -9.27
C ILE A 245 -22.17 0.35 -7.95
N SER A 246 -21.17 -0.34 -7.38
CA SER A 246 -20.54 0.12 -6.14
C SER A 246 -19.99 1.53 -6.29
N ARG A 247 -19.24 1.81 -7.36
CA ARG A 247 -18.62 3.12 -7.60
C ARG A 247 -19.62 4.25 -7.82
N TYR A 248 -20.63 4.03 -8.66
CA TYR A 248 -21.53 5.10 -9.09
C TYR A 248 -22.77 5.27 -8.21
N ILE A 249 -23.18 4.20 -7.51
CA ILE A 249 -24.38 4.15 -6.68
C ILE A 249 -24.00 3.85 -5.23
N ASN A 250 -23.58 2.62 -4.90
CA ASN A 250 -23.53 2.19 -3.49
C ASN A 250 -22.61 3.07 -2.64
N ARG A 251 -21.42 3.43 -3.13
CA ARG A 251 -20.45 4.26 -2.41
C ARG A 251 -20.98 5.65 -2.06
N LYS A 252 -21.89 6.21 -2.87
CA LYS A 252 -22.53 7.50 -2.55
C LYS A 252 -23.42 7.39 -1.33
N PHE A 253 -24.10 6.24 -1.14
CA PHE A 253 -24.97 6.00 -0.01
C PHE A 253 -24.20 5.45 1.20
N SER A 254 -23.31 4.48 1.01
CA SER A 254 -22.54 3.89 2.11
C SER A 254 -21.67 4.92 2.81
N ILE A 255 -20.82 5.65 2.06
CA ILE A 255 -19.85 6.59 2.63
C ILE A 255 -20.54 7.83 3.21
N ARG A 256 -21.58 8.35 2.55
CA ARG A 256 -22.19 9.64 2.95
C ARG A 256 -23.33 9.50 3.95
N ILE A 257 -23.99 8.34 4.01
CA ILE A 257 -25.19 8.14 4.81
C ILE A 257 -24.99 7.00 5.81
N PHE A 258 -24.84 5.76 5.33
CA PHE A 258 -24.91 4.59 6.20
C PHE A 258 -23.72 4.45 7.14
N THR A 259 -22.48 4.58 6.66
CA THR A 259 -21.28 4.49 7.51
C THR A 259 -21.27 5.57 8.61
N PRO A 260 -21.48 6.87 8.31
CA PRO A 260 -21.61 7.90 9.34
C PRO A 260 -22.78 7.65 10.31
N LEU A 261 -23.93 7.18 9.80
CA LEU A 261 -25.11 6.87 10.62
C LEU A 261 -24.83 5.73 11.60
N LEU A 262 -24.24 4.63 11.14
CA LEU A 262 -23.86 3.48 11.97
C LEU A 262 -22.91 3.90 13.10
N LEU A 263 -21.90 4.72 12.78
CA LEU A 263 -20.95 5.25 13.76
C LEU A 263 -21.59 6.24 14.74
N LYS A 264 -22.64 6.95 14.31
CA LYS A 264 -23.42 7.85 15.18
C LYS A 264 -24.34 7.09 16.13
N ILE A 265 -24.99 6.03 15.66
CA ILE A 265 -25.87 5.17 16.46
C ILE A 265 -25.06 4.39 17.49
N TYR A 266 -24.03 3.66 17.04
CA TYR A 266 -23.18 2.87 17.92
C TYR A 266 -21.71 3.05 17.57
N ARG A 267 -21.03 3.92 18.33
CA ARG A 267 -19.60 4.25 18.14
C ARG A 267 -18.69 3.03 18.23
N GLY A 268 -19.10 2.02 19.01
CA GLY A 268 -18.39 0.77 19.22
C GLY A 268 -18.48 -0.22 18.07
N ILE A 269 -19.32 0.03 17.04
CA ILE A 269 -19.64 -0.96 16.01
C ILE A 269 -18.39 -1.51 15.33
N THR A 270 -18.31 -2.83 15.22
CA THR A 270 -17.19 -3.54 14.59
C THR A 270 -17.53 -3.86 13.13
N PRO A 271 -16.52 -4.02 12.25
CA PRO A 271 -16.75 -4.44 10.87
C PRO A 271 -17.57 -5.73 10.78
N ASN A 272 -17.22 -6.76 11.56
CA ASN A 272 -17.93 -8.04 11.55
C ASN A 272 -19.40 -7.91 11.97
N GLN A 273 -19.75 -6.99 12.88
CA GLN A 273 -21.16 -6.71 13.21
C GLN A 273 -21.92 -6.14 12.01
N VAL A 274 -21.26 -5.35 11.17
CA VAL A 274 -21.85 -4.79 9.95
C VAL A 274 -21.98 -5.85 8.86
N SER A 275 -21.01 -6.75 8.71
CA SER A 275 -21.11 -7.90 7.79
C SER A 275 -22.26 -8.85 8.20
N ILE A 276 -22.46 -9.06 9.51
CA ILE A 276 -23.63 -9.83 10.01
C ILE A 276 -24.94 -9.08 9.72
N LEU A 277 -24.96 -7.75 9.88
CA LEU A 277 -26.13 -6.94 9.58
C LEU A 277 -26.50 -7.00 8.07
N SER A 278 -25.52 -6.85 7.17
CA SER A 278 -25.76 -6.95 5.72
C SER A 278 -26.28 -8.33 5.33
N PHE A 279 -25.73 -9.39 5.95
CA PHE A 279 -26.19 -10.77 5.79
C PHE A 279 -27.64 -10.97 6.25
N VAL A 280 -28.00 -10.51 7.45
CA VAL A 280 -29.37 -10.61 7.98
C VAL A 280 -30.35 -9.87 7.07
N VAL A 281 -30.00 -8.67 6.57
CA VAL A 281 -30.84 -7.95 5.60
C VAL A 281 -31.02 -8.75 4.31
N GLY A 282 -29.98 -9.46 3.84
CA GLY A 282 -30.07 -10.37 2.69
C GLY A 282 -30.98 -11.58 2.94
N LEU A 283 -30.97 -12.15 4.14
CA LEU A 283 -31.92 -13.22 4.52
C LEU A 283 -33.36 -12.74 4.55
N ILE A 284 -33.60 -11.54 5.12
CA ILE A 284 -34.92 -10.94 5.15
C ILE A 284 -35.39 -10.68 3.71
N SER A 285 -34.52 -10.18 2.83
CA SER A 285 -34.83 -10.04 1.40
C SER A 285 -35.32 -11.36 0.78
N SER A 286 -34.58 -12.45 0.97
CA SER A 286 -34.96 -13.79 0.51
C SER A 286 -36.34 -14.20 1.04
N LEU A 287 -36.63 -13.95 2.31
CA LEU A 287 -37.92 -14.26 2.92
C LEU A 287 -39.07 -13.47 2.27
N TYR A 288 -38.87 -12.19 1.98
CA TYR A 288 -39.89 -11.37 1.32
C TYR A 288 -40.19 -11.84 -0.11
N PHE A 289 -39.19 -12.29 -0.86
CA PHE A 289 -39.44 -12.95 -2.16
C PHE A 289 -40.24 -14.24 -1.97
N PHE A 290 -39.87 -15.08 -1.02
CA PHE A 290 -40.58 -16.33 -0.73
C PHE A 290 -42.06 -16.09 -0.36
N LEU A 291 -42.36 -15.01 0.36
CA LEU A 291 -43.73 -14.63 0.74
C LEU A 291 -44.53 -13.93 -0.38
N GLY A 292 -43.97 -13.77 -1.59
CA GLY A 292 -44.63 -13.11 -2.71
C GLY A 292 -44.40 -11.59 -2.81
N TYR A 293 -43.76 -10.97 -1.82
CA TYR A 293 -43.51 -9.52 -1.76
C TYR A 293 -42.21 -9.14 -2.49
N ALA A 294 -42.14 -9.40 -3.79
CA ALA A 294 -40.94 -9.24 -4.60
C ALA A 294 -40.33 -7.82 -4.60
N ILE A 295 -41.15 -6.77 -4.63
CA ILE A 295 -40.68 -5.37 -4.64
C ILE A 295 -39.94 -5.04 -3.32
N THR A 296 -40.50 -5.42 -2.18
CA THR A 296 -39.87 -5.22 -0.87
C THR A 296 -38.60 -6.06 -0.76
N GLY A 297 -38.66 -7.31 -1.20
CA GLY A 297 -37.48 -8.18 -1.32
C GLY A 297 -36.37 -7.50 -2.11
N ALA A 298 -36.69 -6.94 -3.28
CA ALA A 298 -35.75 -6.26 -4.17
C ALA A 298 -35.08 -5.05 -3.49
N LEU A 299 -35.87 -4.18 -2.85
CA LEU A 299 -35.34 -3.02 -2.11
C LEU A 299 -34.34 -3.46 -1.03
N LEU A 300 -34.63 -4.57 -0.35
CA LEU A 300 -33.74 -5.15 0.65
C LEU A 300 -32.47 -5.76 0.05
N ILE A 301 -32.49 -6.30 -1.18
CA ILE A 301 -31.26 -6.71 -1.90
C ILE A 301 -30.33 -5.50 -2.05
N GLN A 302 -30.87 -4.40 -2.56
CA GLN A 302 -30.07 -3.20 -2.81
C GLN A 302 -29.55 -2.60 -1.49
N LEU A 303 -30.37 -2.61 -0.43
CA LEU A 303 -29.93 -2.20 0.90
C LEU A 303 -28.81 -3.08 1.45
N SER A 304 -28.94 -4.41 1.35
CA SER A 304 -27.89 -5.37 1.75
C SER A 304 -26.59 -5.08 1.01
N SER A 305 -26.64 -4.85 -0.31
CA SER A 305 -25.46 -4.51 -1.12
C SER A 305 -24.80 -3.17 -0.76
N ILE A 306 -25.55 -2.20 -0.24
CA ILE A 306 -25.00 -0.92 0.27
C ILE A 306 -24.34 -1.14 1.64
N LEU A 307 -25.01 -1.85 2.55
CA LEU A 307 -24.52 -2.16 3.90
C LEU A 307 -23.25 -3.01 3.87
N ASP A 308 -23.17 -3.94 2.94
CA ASP A 308 -21.99 -4.74 2.64
C ASP A 308 -20.76 -3.88 2.30
N GLY A 309 -20.95 -2.69 1.71
CA GLY A 309 -19.85 -1.76 1.49
C GLY A 309 -19.32 -1.11 2.78
N CYS A 310 -20.16 -1.04 3.81
CA CYS A 310 -19.92 -0.27 5.04
C CYS A 310 -18.96 -0.97 6.00
N ASP A 311 -18.87 -2.30 6.00
CA ASP A 311 -18.02 -3.05 6.93
C ASP A 311 -16.53 -2.76 6.68
N GLY A 312 -16.10 -2.78 5.42
CA GLY A 312 -14.74 -2.49 4.99
C GLY A 312 -14.42 -1.00 5.10
N GLU A 313 -15.42 -0.13 4.90
CA GLU A 313 -15.31 1.31 5.18
C GLU A 313 -14.99 1.53 6.67
N ILE A 314 -15.78 0.93 7.56
CA ILE A 314 -15.57 0.99 9.01
C ILE A 314 -14.23 0.35 9.41
N ALA A 315 -13.85 -0.78 8.79
CA ALA A 315 -12.57 -1.44 9.04
C ALA A 315 -11.39 -0.52 8.72
N ARG A 316 -11.44 0.20 7.59
CA ARG A 316 -10.41 1.18 7.19
C ARG A 316 -10.41 2.41 8.09
N LEU A 317 -11.58 2.99 8.34
CA LEU A 317 -11.72 4.18 9.19
C LEU A 317 -11.24 3.95 10.63
N LYS A 318 -11.46 2.74 11.17
CA LYS A 318 -11.13 2.37 12.55
C LYS A 318 -9.81 1.60 12.70
N TYR A 319 -9.08 1.36 11.61
CA TYR A 319 -7.85 0.55 11.61
C TYR A 319 -8.07 -0.88 12.17
N MET A 320 -9.20 -1.49 11.81
CA MET A 320 -9.64 -2.83 12.24
C MET A 320 -9.63 -3.85 11.09
N GLN A 321 -8.85 -3.61 10.03
CA GLN A 321 -8.70 -4.55 8.92
C GLN A 321 -8.02 -5.83 9.41
N SER A 322 -8.55 -6.99 9.04
CA SER A 322 -8.00 -8.29 9.46
C SER A 322 -8.31 -9.36 8.42
N SER A 323 -7.41 -10.35 8.29
CA SER A 323 -7.59 -11.49 7.40
C SER A 323 -8.79 -12.35 7.79
N LEU A 324 -9.07 -12.48 9.10
CA LEU A 324 -10.25 -13.18 9.59
C LEU A 324 -11.53 -12.45 9.22
N GLY A 325 -11.58 -11.11 9.36
CA GLY A 325 -12.72 -10.30 8.94
C GLY A 325 -12.99 -10.44 7.44
N ASP A 326 -11.95 -10.29 6.62
CA ASP A 326 -12.05 -10.47 5.16
C ASP A 326 -12.56 -11.89 4.78
N PHE A 327 -12.22 -12.91 5.57
CA PHE A 327 -12.69 -14.29 5.38
C PHE A 327 -14.16 -14.48 5.80
N VAL A 328 -14.56 -13.93 6.95
CA VAL A 328 -15.94 -14.04 7.45
C VAL A 328 -16.90 -13.30 6.53
N ASP A 329 -16.57 -12.07 6.15
CA ASP A 329 -17.30 -11.27 5.15
C ASP A 329 -17.50 -12.09 3.87
N ALA A 330 -16.40 -12.69 3.38
CA ALA A 330 -16.44 -13.54 2.22
C ALA A 330 -17.36 -14.76 2.34
N ILE A 331 -17.52 -15.36 3.51
CA ILE A 331 -18.44 -16.49 3.67
C ILE A 331 -19.89 -16.01 3.71
N LEU A 332 -20.16 -14.97 4.50
CA LEU A 332 -21.50 -14.44 4.71
C LEU A 332 -22.12 -13.97 3.39
N ASP A 333 -21.34 -13.27 2.57
CA ASP A 333 -21.75 -12.88 1.22
C ASP A 333 -22.24 -14.04 0.36
N ARG A 334 -21.55 -15.18 0.43
CA ARG A 334 -21.81 -16.33 -0.44
C ARG A 334 -23.08 -17.05 -0.01
N TYR A 335 -23.32 -17.11 1.30
CA TYR A 335 -24.61 -17.55 1.84
C TYR A 335 -25.73 -16.55 1.51
N ALA A 336 -25.52 -15.24 1.71
CA ALA A 336 -26.52 -14.21 1.39
C ALA A 336 -26.96 -14.30 -0.08
N ASP A 337 -26.01 -14.31 -1.01
CA ASP A 337 -26.30 -14.41 -2.44
C ASP A 337 -27.09 -15.71 -2.76
N GLY A 338 -26.69 -16.84 -2.15
CA GLY A 338 -27.36 -18.12 -2.32
C GLY A 338 -28.80 -18.12 -1.84
N PHE A 339 -29.06 -17.57 -0.64
CA PHE A 339 -30.41 -17.43 -0.11
C PHE A 339 -31.26 -16.49 -0.95
N ILE A 340 -30.74 -15.32 -1.35
CA ILE A 340 -31.46 -14.38 -2.22
C ILE A 340 -31.88 -15.06 -3.53
N LEU A 341 -30.96 -15.76 -4.20
CA LEU A 341 -31.26 -16.50 -5.43
C LEU A 341 -32.31 -17.59 -5.20
N LEU A 342 -32.25 -18.29 -4.07
CA LEU A 342 -33.25 -19.29 -3.69
C LEU A 342 -34.63 -18.67 -3.46
N GLY A 343 -34.71 -17.54 -2.74
CA GLY A 343 -35.97 -16.82 -2.52
C GLY A 343 -36.63 -16.37 -3.82
N ILE A 344 -35.85 -15.80 -4.75
CA ILE A 344 -36.34 -15.40 -6.09
C ILE A 344 -36.74 -16.63 -6.92
N SER A 345 -36.05 -17.76 -6.74
CA SER A 345 -36.39 -19.02 -7.41
C SER A 345 -37.72 -19.56 -6.94
N CYS A 346 -37.98 -19.56 -5.63
CA CYS A 346 -39.28 -19.93 -5.07
C CYS A 346 -40.39 -19.00 -5.56
N TYR A 347 -40.17 -17.68 -5.54
CA TYR A 347 -41.11 -16.69 -6.09
C TYR A 347 -41.45 -16.97 -7.55
N SER A 348 -40.43 -17.24 -8.38
CA SER A 348 -40.63 -17.54 -9.80
C SER A 348 -41.42 -18.84 -9.96
N LEU A 349 -41.10 -19.88 -9.19
CA LEU A 349 -41.80 -21.16 -9.26
C LEU A 349 -43.30 -21.02 -8.91
N THR A 350 -43.63 -20.22 -7.89
CA THR A 350 -45.03 -19.99 -7.48
C THR A 350 -45.80 -19.12 -8.46
N GLU A 351 -45.18 -18.07 -8.99
CA GLU A 351 -45.88 -17.08 -9.82
C GLU A 351 -45.97 -17.46 -11.29
N ILE A 352 -44.95 -18.11 -11.85
CA ILE A 352 -44.89 -18.44 -13.28
C ILE A 352 -44.85 -19.94 -13.58
N GLY A 353 -44.67 -20.81 -12.58
CA GLY A 353 -44.66 -22.25 -12.76
C GLY A 353 -45.99 -22.76 -13.35
N ASN A 354 -45.90 -23.64 -14.34
CA ASN A 354 -47.04 -24.21 -15.08
C ASN A 354 -47.86 -23.20 -15.90
N LYS A 355 -47.37 -21.98 -16.12
CA LYS A 355 -48.03 -20.97 -16.96
C LYS A 355 -47.35 -20.88 -18.32
N GLU A 356 -48.15 -20.61 -19.34
CA GLU A 356 -47.64 -20.20 -20.65
C GLU A 356 -47.53 -18.67 -20.69
N ILE A 357 -46.33 -18.16 -20.98
CA ILE A 357 -46.06 -16.73 -21.02
C ILE A 357 -45.38 -16.41 -22.36
N PHE A 358 -46.00 -15.53 -23.15
CA PHE A 358 -45.53 -15.15 -24.49
C PHE A 358 -45.22 -16.33 -25.42
N GLY A 359 -46.01 -17.41 -25.37
CA GLY A 359 -45.82 -18.62 -26.18
C GLY A 359 -44.75 -19.59 -25.67
N ILE A 360 -44.18 -19.33 -24.48
CA ILE A 360 -43.22 -20.21 -23.82
C ILE A 360 -43.88 -20.83 -22.60
N TYR A 361 -43.95 -22.16 -22.56
CA TYR A 361 -44.44 -22.90 -21.40
C TYR A 361 -43.37 -22.97 -20.31
N CYS A 362 -43.59 -22.25 -19.22
CA CYS A 362 -42.71 -22.23 -18.05
C CYS A 362 -42.96 -23.46 -17.18
N SER A 363 -42.48 -24.62 -17.62
CA SER A 363 -42.55 -25.84 -16.80
C SER A 363 -41.77 -25.66 -15.48
N PRO A 364 -42.23 -26.23 -14.35
CA PRO A 364 -41.52 -26.20 -13.08
C PRO A 364 -40.07 -26.66 -13.21
N LEU A 365 -39.84 -27.71 -14.01
CA LEU A 365 -38.50 -28.24 -14.28
C LEU A 365 -37.59 -27.22 -14.98
N PHE A 366 -38.14 -26.44 -15.93
CA PHE A 366 -37.39 -25.40 -16.62
C PHE A 366 -36.98 -24.29 -15.65
N VAL A 367 -37.92 -23.81 -14.82
CA VAL A 367 -37.63 -22.76 -13.82
C VAL A 367 -36.56 -23.25 -12.84
N ILE A 368 -36.70 -24.46 -12.31
CA ILE A 368 -35.74 -25.07 -11.38
C ILE A 368 -34.35 -25.20 -12.03
N SER A 369 -34.28 -25.62 -13.29
CA SER A 369 -33.01 -25.81 -14.01
C SER A 369 -32.24 -24.49 -14.14
N ILE A 370 -32.93 -23.41 -14.50
CA ILE A 370 -32.33 -22.06 -14.57
C ILE A 370 -31.90 -21.57 -13.18
N SER A 371 -32.72 -21.78 -12.16
CA SER A 371 -32.38 -21.44 -10.77
C SER A 371 -31.12 -22.16 -10.28
N VAL A 372 -31.00 -23.47 -10.55
CA VAL A 372 -29.80 -24.26 -10.19
C VAL A 372 -28.58 -23.73 -10.91
N LEU A 373 -28.68 -23.44 -12.21
CA LEU A 373 -27.57 -22.85 -12.98
C LEU A 373 -27.16 -21.47 -12.46
N ALA A 374 -28.10 -20.63 -12.03
CA ALA A 374 -27.81 -19.33 -11.42
C ALA A 374 -27.06 -19.47 -10.09
N ILE A 375 -27.51 -20.36 -9.21
CA ILE A 375 -26.88 -20.60 -7.90
C ILE A 375 -25.47 -21.19 -8.09
N LEU A 376 -25.35 -22.26 -8.88
CA LEU A 376 -24.06 -22.91 -9.15
C LEU A 376 -23.09 -21.93 -9.83
N GLY A 377 -23.54 -21.22 -10.87
CA GLY A 377 -22.73 -20.22 -11.56
C GLY A 377 -22.23 -19.13 -10.61
N ASN A 378 -23.10 -18.60 -9.75
CA ASN A 378 -22.72 -17.57 -8.77
C ASN A 378 -21.65 -18.07 -7.78
N MET A 379 -21.79 -19.29 -7.26
CA MET A 379 -20.77 -19.90 -6.39
C MET A 379 -19.46 -20.13 -7.14
N MET A 380 -19.52 -20.63 -8.38
CA MET A 380 -18.36 -20.94 -9.21
C MET A 380 -17.56 -19.70 -9.61
N VAL A 381 -18.19 -18.53 -9.74
CA VAL A 381 -17.46 -17.26 -9.93
C VAL A 381 -16.56 -16.95 -8.73
N SER A 382 -17.01 -17.16 -7.50
CA SER A 382 -16.18 -16.94 -6.32
C SER A 382 -15.10 -18.03 -6.19
N TYR A 383 -15.50 -19.29 -6.38
CA TYR A 383 -14.61 -20.44 -6.26
C TYR A 383 -13.47 -20.43 -7.29
N SER A 384 -13.78 -20.15 -8.57
CA SER A 384 -12.77 -20.08 -9.64
C SER A 384 -11.68 -19.05 -9.36
N THR A 385 -12.02 -17.93 -8.70
CA THR A 385 -11.01 -16.94 -8.25
C THR A 385 -10.16 -17.50 -7.13
N ALA A 386 -10.79 -18.01 -6.07
CA ALA A 386 -10.06 -18.52 -4.90
C ALA A 386 -9.09 -19.62 -5.34
N LYS A 387 -9.54 -20.51 -6.24
CA LYS A 387 -8.73 -21.58 -6.79
C LYS A 387 -7.61 -21.07 -7.69
N SER A 388 -7.82 -20.03 -8.50
CA SER A 388 -6.75 -19.48 -9.36
C SER A 388 -5.61 -18.89 -8.54
N VAL A 389 -5.92 -18.22 -7.43
CA VAL A 389 -4.89 -17.65 -6.55
C VAL A 389 -4.07 -18.74 -5.89
N VAL A 390 -4.73 -19.79 -5.39
CA VAL A 390 -4.05 -20.90 -4.70
C VAL A 390 -3.25 -21.77 -5.66
N ASN A 391 -3.82 -22.11 -6.82
CA ASN A 391 -3.21 -23.07 -7.73
C ASN A 391 -2.24 -22.42 -8.74
N PHE A 392 -2.49 -21.18 -9.15
CA PHE A 392 -1.72 -20.52 -10.23
C PHE A 392 -1.06 -19.21 -9.78
N GLY A 393 -1.25 -18.78 -8.53
CA GLY A 393 -0.60 -17.57 -8.00
C GLY A 393 -1.10 -16.25 -8.59
N TYR A 394 -2.16 -16.26 -9.42
CA TYR A 394 -2.69 -15.04 -10.04
C TYR A 394 -4.20 -14.86 -9.86
N ARG A 395 -4.64 -13.60 -9.96
CA ARG A 395 -6.06 -13.21 -10.00
C ARG A 395 -6.42 -12.81 -11.42
N TYR A 396 -7.60 -13.18 -11.88
CA TYR A 396 -8.11 -12.71 -13.17
C TYR A 396 -8.16 -11.18 -13.20
N ARG A 397 -7.61 -10.57 -14.26
CA ARG A 397 -7.60 -9.12 -14.47
C ARG A 397 -8.34 -8.80 -15.76
N ARG A 398 -9.49 -8.10 -15.65
CA ARG A 398 -10.26 -7.37 -16.69
C ARG A 398 -11.64 -6.99 -16.12
N LYS A 399 -12.30 -5.94 -16.68
CA LYS A 399 -13.55 -5.36 -16.13
C LYS A 399 -14.65 -6.39 -15.84
N TRP A 400 -14.78 -7.43 -16.66
CA TRP A 400 -15.85 -8.44 -16.59
C TRP A 400 -15.43 -9.79 -16.00
N ILE A 401 -14.12 -10.00 -15.84
CA ILE A 401 -13.54 -11.31 -15.50
C ILE A 401 -12.88 -11.26 -14.11
N ALA A 402 -12.55 -10.08 -13.59
CA ALA A 402 -11.93 -9.94 -12.29
C ALA A 402 -12.86 -10.37 -11.13
N ALA A 403 -12.26 -10.90 -10.07
CA ALA A 403 -12.96 -11.25 -8.85
C ALA A 403 -13.54 -10.02 -8.14
N GLY A 404 -14.73 -10.17 -7.54
CA GLY A 404 -15.43 -9.09 -6.84
C GLY A 404 -16.04 -8.02 -7.76
N LYS A 405 -15.45 -7.77 -8.94
CA LYS A 405 -16.04 -6.90 -9.97
C LYS A 405 -17.23 -7.61 -10.60
N GLY A 406 -18.43 -7.20 -10.20
CA GLY A 406 -19.69 -7.69 -10.75
C GLY A 406 -20.62 -8.35 -9.76
N ARG A 407 -20.23 -8.59 -8.49
CA ARG A 407 -21.23 -9.01 -7.47
C ARG A 407 -22.27 -7.91 -7.25
N ASP A 408 -21.79 -6.68 -7.11
CA ASP A 408 -22.62 -5.47 -7.06
C ASP A 408 -23.55 -5.34 -8.27
N LEU A 409 -23.05 -5.63 -9.48
CA LEU A 409 -23.88 -5.66 -10.69
C LEU A 409 -24.94 -6.77 -10.64
N ARG A 410 -24.59 -7.98 -10.20
CA ARG A 410 -25.53 -9.10 -10.12
C ARG A 410 -26.66 -8.80 -9.13
N LEU A 411 -26.34 -8.31 -7.94
CA LEU A 411 -27.34 -7.90 -6.95
C LEU A 411 -28.21 -6.77 -7.49
N PHE A 412 -27.64 -5.82 -8.23
CA PHE A 412 -28.42 -4.75 -8.87
C PHE A 412 -29.35 -5.26 -9.97
N LEU A 413 -28.92 -6.23 -10.80
CA LEU A 413 -29.79 -6.86 -11.80
C LEU A 413 -30.96 -7.60 -11.15
N LEU A 414 -30.72 -8.30 -10.04
CA LEU A 414 -31.78 -8.94 -9.25
C LEU A 414 -32.73 -7.90 -8.63
N PHE A 415 -32.19 -6.79 -8.13
CA PHE A 415 -32.98 -5.65 -7.66
C PHE A 415 -33.90 -5.11 -8.77
N ILE A 416 -33.37 -4.84 -9.97
CA ILE A 416 -34.17 -4.35 -11.10
C ILE A 416 -35.24 -5.38 -11.50
N GLY A 417 -34.88 -6.66 -11.61
CA GLY A 417 -35.83 -7.73 -11.90
C GLY A 417 -36.97 -7.83 -10.89
N GLY A 418 -36.65 -7.67 -9.60
CA GLY A 418 -37.63 -7.65 -8.52
C GLY A 418 -38.50 -6.40 -8.46
N ILE A 419 -38.01 -5.23 -8.87
CA ILE A 419 -38.86 -4.02 -9.02
C ILE A 419 -39.81 -4.17 -10.21
N LEU A 420 -39.32 -4.72 -11.33
CA LEU A 420 -40.11 -4.90 -12.55
C LEU A 420 -41.23 -5.95 -12.40
N THR A 421 -41.25 -6.73 -11.31
CA THR A 421 -42.40 -7.62 -11.02
C THR A 421 -43.70 -6.84 -10.81
N TYR A 422 -43.62 -5.53 -10.54
CA TYR A 422 -44.78 -4.65 -10.57
C TYR A 422 -45.56 -4.74 -11.89
N PHE A 423 -44.84 -4.88 -13.02
CA PHE A 423 -45.45 -5.03 -14.34
C PHE A 423 -45.79 -6.49 -14.64
N HIS A 424 -44.87 -7.41 -14.36
CA HIS A 424 -45.11 -8.84 -14.58
C HIS A 424 -44.13 -9.71 -13.76
N PRO A 425 -44.57 -10.79 -13.08
CA PRO A 425 -43.69 -11.67 -12.30
C PRO A 425 -42.54 -12.33 -13.09
N ILE A 426 -42.60 -12.31 -14.42
CA ILE A 426 -41.59 -12.92 -15.29
C ILE A 426 -40.25 -12.20 -15.21
N PHE A 427 -40.23 -10.92 -14.82
CA PHE A 427 -38.99 -10.15 -14.72
C PHE A 427 -38.06 -10.67 -13.61
N ALA A 428 -38.61 -11.24 -12.54
CA ALA A 428 -37.80 -11.92 -11.52
C ALA A 428 -37.08 -13.15 -12.10
N PHE A 429 -37.81 -13.95 -12.89
CA PHE A 429 -37.24 -15.10 -13.59
C PHE A 429 -36.23 -14.71 -14.67
N LEU A 430 -36.51 -13.65 -15.44
CA LEU A 430 -35.60 -13.14 -16.45
C LEU A 430 -34.28 -12.67 -15.81
N ALA A 431 -34.34 -12.02 -14.64
CA ALA A 431 -33.14 -11.66 -13.89
C ALA A 431 -32.34 -12.90 -13.49
N LEU A 432 -32.98 -13.96 -12.96
CA LEU A 432 -32.30 -15.24 -12.68
C LEU A 432 -31.65 -15.84 -13.93
N PHE A 433 -32.36 -15.83 -15.06
CA PHE A 433 -31.85 -16.33 -16.33
C PHE A 433 -30.61 -15.57 -16.81
N ILE A 434 -30.63 -14.24 -16.73
CA ILE A 434 -29.47 -13.38 -17.06
C ILE A 434 -28.29 -13.71 -16.13
N ILE A 435 -28.53 -13.87 -14.82
CA ILE A 435 -27.49 -14.26 -13.87
C ILE A 435 -26.90 -15.63 -14.19
N ALA A 436 -27.74 -16.62 -14.54
CA ALA A 436 -27.29 -17.95 -14.93
C ALA A 436 -26.36 -17.88 -16.16
N ILE A 437 -26.77 -17.19 -17.23
CA ILE A 437 -25.93 -17.03 -18.42
C ILE A 437 -24.64 -16.28 -18.09
N GLN A 438 -24.76 -15.13 -17.42
CA GLN A 438 -23.62 -14.26 -17.13
C GLN A 438 -22.56 -15.01 -16.30
N THR A 439 -22.97 -15.64 -15.20
CA THR A 439 -22.03 -16.28 -14.28
C THR A 439 -21.37 -17.52 -14.88
N ASN A 440 -22.12 -18.38 -15.57
CA ASN A 440 -21.56 -19.57 -16.20
C ASN A 440 -20.64 -19.22 -17.38
N THR A 441 -20.99 -18.20 -18.18
CA THR A 441 -20.10 -17.71 -19.26
C THR A 441 -18.78 -17.19 -18.69
N ILE A 442 -18.82 -16.43 -17.59
CA ILE A 442 -17.60 -15.97 -16.89
C ILE A 442 -16.76 -17.16 -16.43
N VAL A 443 -17.37 -18.19 -15.86
CA VAL A 443 -16.66 -19.38 -15.38
C VAL A 443 -16.00 -20.12 -16.53
N VAL A 444 -16.72 -20.37 -17.63
CA VAL A 444 -16.16 -21.01 -18.84
C VAL A 444 -14.97 -20.20 -19.37
N TRP A 445 -15.13 -18.88 -19.49
CA TRP A 445 -14.06 -18.00 -19.96
C TRP A 445 -12.83 -18.02 -19.04
N ARG A 446 -13.04 -18.00 -17.72
CA ARG A 446 -11.96 -18.10 -16.72
C ARG A 446 -11.24 -19.44 -16.78
N THR A 447 -11.98 -20.53 -16.99
CA THR A 447 -11.41 -21.86 -17.20
C THR A 447 -10.57 -21.87 -18.46
N PHE A 448 -11.07 -21.34 -19.58
CA PHE A 448 -10.29 -21.23 -20.83
C PHE A 448 -9.04 -20.37 -20.65
N LEU A 449 -9.13 -19.24 -19.94
CA LEU A 449 -7.95 -18.42 -19.62
C LEU A 449 -6.96 -19.16 -18.73
N SER A 450 -7.44 -19.93 -17.74
CA SER A 450 -6.56 -20.73 -16.88
C SER A 450 -5.90 -21.86 -17.65
N TRP A 451 -6.65 -22.50 -18.55
CA TRP A 451 -6.17 -23.54 -19.44
C TRP A 451 -5.11 -23.00 -20.40
N ASN A 452 -5.37 -21.85 -21.03
CA ASN A 452 -4.39 -21.20 -21.90
C ASN A 452 -3.20 -20.66 -21.12
N CYS A 453 -3.38 -20.15 -19.90
CA CYS A 453 -2.27 -19.76 -19.03
C CYS A 453 -1.42 -20.98 -18.68
N PHE A 454 -2.05 -22.14 -18.43
CA PHE A 454 -1.34 -23.39 -18.21
C PHE A 454 -0.61 -23.88 -19.48
N LEU A 455 -1.21 -23.75 -20.67
CA LEU A 455 -0.59 -24.17 -21.93
C LEU A 455 0.46 -23.19 -22.47
N ASN A 456 0.26 -21.88 -22.29
CA ASN A 456 1.10 -20.79 -22.82
C ASN A 456 2.10 -20.21 -21.81
N ASN A 457 1.98 -20.49 -20.51
CA ASN A 457 3.12 -20.27 -19.62
C ASN A 457 4.16 -21.32 -19.95
N ASP A 458 5.10 -20.93 -20.81
CA ASP A 458 6.47 -21.33 -20.60
C ASP A 458 6.87 -20.99 -19.16
N SER A 459 7.30 -22.06 -18.51
CA SER A 459 8.08 -22.14 -17.30
C SER A 459 7.66 -21.37 -16.04
N LEU A 460 7.64 -22.14 -14.97
CA LEU A 460 8.49 -21.72 -13.87
C LEU A 460 9.24 -22.91 -13.31
N LEU A 461 8.59 -24.07 -13.32
CA LEU A 461 9.20 -25.35 -13.03
C LEU A 461 8.42 -26.41 -13.83
N ARG A 462 8.66 -26.50 -15.14
CA ARG A 462 8.24 -27.69 -15.91
C ARG A 462 9.12 -28.87 -15.53
N ASN A 463 10.37 -28.57 -15.20
CA ASN A 463 11.40 -29.50 -14.76
C ASN A 463 11.91 -29.13 -13.37
N LYS A 464 12.54 -30.11 -12.71
CA LYS A 464 13.15 -29.93 -11.39
C LYS A 464 14.35 -28.99 -11.54
N VAL A 465 14.26 -27.80 -10.96
CA VAL A 465 15.39 -26.85 -10.96
C VAL A 465 16.58 -27.41 -10.21
N LYS A 466 17.73 -27.34 -10.88
CA LYS A 466 19.01 -27.82 -10.36
C LYS A 466 19.96 -26.67 -10.06
N ALA A 467 19.74 -25.48 -10.62
CA ALA A 467 20.55 -24.31 -10.33
C ALA A 467 19.77 -22.99 -10.34
N VAL A 468 20.27 -22.02 -9.57
CA VAL A 468 19.79 -20.64 -9.53
C VAL A 468 20.95 -19.69 -9.76
N ILE A 469 20.78 -18.74 -10.67
CA ILE A 469 21.72 -17.65 -10.94
C ILE A 469 21.13 -16.37 -10.34
N PHE A 470 21.89 -15.65 -9.52
CA PHE A 470 21.53 -14.35 -8.98
C PHE A 470 22.34 -13.25 -9.66
N ASP A 471 21.67 -12.16 -10.04
CA ASP A 471 22.38 -10.89 -10.21
C ASP A 471 22.96 -10.40 -8.86
N PHE A 472 23.91 -9.47 -8.92
CA PHE A 472 24.58 -8.96 -7.73
C PHE A 472 23.99 -7.65 -7.22
N ASP A 473 23.99 -6.59 -8.02
CA ASP A 473 23.62 -5.23 -7.59
C ASP A 473 22.09 -5.12 -7.55
N GLY A 474 21.50 -4.73 -6.41
CA GLY A 474 20.05 -4.65 -6.25
C GLY A 474 19.35 -6.01 -5.99
N THR A 475 20.03 -7.12 -6.28
CA THR A 475 19.58 -8.47 -5.95
C THR A 475 20.21 -9.00 -4.65
N ILE A 476 21.55 -9.07 -4.58
CA ILE A 476 22.31 -9.55 -3.41
C ILE A 476 22.77 -8.38 -2.55
N ALA A 477 23.38 -7.37 -3.16
CA ALA A 477 23.94 -6.20 -2.49
C ALA A 477 22.98 -5.00 -2.57
N ASN A 478 22.76 -4.30 -1.46
CA ASN A 478 21.92 -3.08 -1.43
C ASN A 478 22.73 -1.85 -1.89
N THR A 479 23.27 -1.92 -3.10
CA THR A 479 24.21 -0.95 -3.67
C THR A 479 23.55 0.05 -4.60
N MET A 480 22.35 -0.26 -5.09
CA MET A 480 21.71 0.53 -6.14
C MET A 480 21.36 1.97 -5.76
N PRO A 481 20.91 2.31 -4.53
CA PRO A 481 20.74 3.72 -4.15
C PRO A 481 22.03 4.54 -4.31
N PHE A 482 23.16 3.96 -3.90
CA PHE A 482 24.48 4.58 -4.03
C PHE A 482 24.95 4.66 -5.48
N LEU A 483 24.79 3.58 -6.25
CA LEU A 483 25.21 3.55 -7.66
C LEU A 483 24.39 4.53 -8.50
N THR A 484 23.08 4.62 -8.27
CA THR A 484 22.20 5.58 -8.93
C THR A 484 22.60 7.00 -8.59
N GLU A 485 22.80 7.33 -7.31
CA GLU A 485 23.24 8.68 -6.92
C GLU A 485 24.58 9.06 -7.56
N LEU A 486 25.55 8.15 -7.54
CA LEU A 486 26.86 8.34 -8.14
C LEU A 486 26.77 8.55 -9.66
N ALA A 487 26.01 7.70 -10.36
CA ALA A 487 25.81 7.80 -11.80
C ALA A 487 25.12 9.11 -12.17
N VAL A 488 24.00 9.43 -11.51
CA VAL A 488 23.22 10.63 -11.76
C VAL A 488 24.06 11.88 -11.53
N LYS A 489 24.83 11.93 -10.44
CA LYS A 489 25.73 13.06 -10.17
C LYS A 489 26.73 13.26 -11.31
N LEU A 490 27.47 12.22 -11.68
CA LEU A 490 28.46 12.29 -12.76
C LEU A 490 27.82 12.67 -14.10
N MET A 491 26.63 12.14 -14.38
CA MET A 491 25.89 12.45 -15.60
C MET A 491 25.45 13.92 -15.64
N THR A 492 24.92 14.45 -14.54
CA THR A 492 24.49 15.87 -14.48
C THR A 492 25.64 16.86 -14.45
N GLU A 493 26.81 16.47 -13.92
CA GLU A 493 28.00 17.33 -13.89
C GLU A 493 28.71 17.38 -15.26
N THR A 494 28.58 16.32 -16.07
CA THR A 494 29.35 16.18 -17.33
C THR A 494 28.50 16.40 -18.57
N TYR A 495 27.24 15.99 -18.54
CA TYR A 495 26.30 16.11 -19.66
C TYR A 495 25.21 17.11 -19.30
N ASP A 496 24.74 17.88 -20.29
CA ASP A 496 23.62 18.82 -20.13
C ASP A 496 22.28 18.08 -20.04
N ILE A 497 22.09 17.36 -18.93
CA ILE A 497 20.93 16.52 -18.65
C ILE A 497 20.36 16.84 -17.26
N SER A 498 19.04 16.91 -17.16
CA SER A 498 18.39 17.10 -15.86
C SER A 498 18.57 15.88 -14.95
N LYS A 499 18.61 16.10 -13.63
CA LYS A 499 18.72 15.02 -12.63
C LYS A 499 17.69 13.91 -12.83
N ASN A 500 16.43 14.28 -13.05
CA ASN A 500 15.33 13.33 -13.22
C ASN A 500 15.48 12.48 -14.49
N GLU A 501 15.94 13.09 -15.59
CA GLU A 501 16.15 12.38 -16.84
C GLU A 501 17.40 11.47 -16.77
N ALA A 502 18.47 11.91 -16.10
CA ALA A 502 19.64 11.08 -15.84
C ALA A 502 19.29 9.85 -15.01
N GLU A 503 18.52 10.02 -13.94
CA GLU A 503 18.07 8.93 -13.07
C GLU A 503 17.23 7.92 -13.84
N LYS A 504 16.24 8.40 -14.60
CA LYS A 504 15.39 7.55 -15.42
C LYS A 504 16.21 6.74 -16.43
N ARG A 505 17.09 7.40 -17.20
CA ARG A 505 17.89 6.72 -18.24
C ARG A 505 18.87 5.71 -17.65
N TYR A 506 19.52 6.05 -16.53
CA TYR A 506 20.41 5.12 -15.83
C TYR A 506 19.67 3.86 -15.36
N LEU A 507 18.49 4.03 -14.75
CA LEU A 507 17.68 2.90 -14.29
C LEU A 507 17.21 2.03 -15.46
N GLU A 508 16.74 2.63 -16.57
CA GLU A 508 16.31 1.90 -17.77
C GLU A 508 17.43 1.07 -18.44
N THR A 509 18.70 1.48 -18.25
CA THR A 509 19.87 0.79 -18.80
C THR A 509 20.60 -0.10 -17.80
N THR A 510 20.13 -0.18 -16.55
CA THR A 510 20.75 -0.99 -15.51
C THR A 510 20.79 -2.47 -15.91
N GLY A 511 21.85 -3.17 -15.50
CA GLY A 511 22.09 -4.59 -15.79
C GLY A 511 23.27 -4.84 -16.74
N ILE A 512 23.68 -3.85 -17.54
CA ILE A 512 24.92 -3.85 -18.33
C ILE A 512 26.03 -3.01 -17.65
N THR A 513 27.26 -3.10 -18.14
CA THR A 513 28.39 -2.32 -17.59
C THR A 513 28.16 -0.82 -17.71
N PHE A 514 28.69 -0.03 -16.76
CA PHE A 514 28.49 1.42 -16.78
C PHE A 514 29.05 2.07 -18.06
N ALA A 515 30.16 1.54 -18.59
CA ALA A 515 30.69 1.95 -19.89
C ALA A 515 29.65 1.81 -21.02
N ASN A 516 28.99 0.66 -21.11
CA ASN A 516 27.97 0.43 -22.13
C ASN A 516 26.70 1.25 -21.88
N GLN A 517 26.36 1.53 -20.62
CA GLN A 517 25.24 2.41 -20.28
C GLN A 517 25.50 3.84 -20.77
N ILE A 518 26.67 4.40 -20.45
CA ILE A 518 27.05 5.75 -20.87
C ILE A 518 27.11 5.87 -22.39
N GLU A 519 27.68 4.88 -23.08
CA GLU A 519 27.73 4.88 -24.55
C GLU A 519 26.33 4.79 -25.19
N LEU A 520 25.41 4.04 -24.57
CA LEU A 520 24.03 3.95 -25.04
C LEU A 520 23.23 5.24 -24.78
N ILE A 521 23.47 5.90 -23.64
CA ILE A 521 22.76 7.12 -23.25
C ILE A 521 23.31 8.36 -23.98
N PHE A 522 24.64 8.42 -24.17
CA PHE A 522 25.38 9.52 -24.80
C PHE A 522 26.36 8.99 -25.87
N PRO A 523 25.87 8.60 -27.05
CA PRO A 523 26.71 7.98 -28.08
C PRO A 523 27.85 8.88 -28.57
N ASN A 524 29.06 8.33 -28.65
CA ASN A 524 30.28 8.97 -29.14
C ASN A 524 30.66 10.31 -28.46
N HIS A 525 30.26 10.51 -27.20
CA HIS A 525 30.55 11.75 -26.49
C HIS A 525 32.00 11.75 -25.95
N PRO A 526 32.79 12.84 -26.13
CA PRO A 526 34.22 12.87 -25.84
C PRO A 526 34.57 12.59 -24.37
N ASN A 527 33.67 12.93 -23.44
CA ASN A 527 33.90 12.78 -22.00
C ASN A 527 33.49 11.39 -21.45
N ASN A 528 32.98 10.47 -22.28
CA ASN A 528 32.50 9.16 -21.83
C ASN A 528 33.58 8.39 -21.06
N HIS A 529 34.81 8.40 -21.56
CA HIS A 529 35.92 7.66 -20.96
C HIS A 529 36.26 8.14 -19.54
N GLU A 530 36.27 9.46 -19.33
CA GLU A 530 36.58 10.06 -18.02
C GLU A 530 35.47 9.78 -17.00
N VAL A 531 34.20 9.90 -17.40
CA VAL A 531 33.03 9.62 -16.56
C VAL A 531 33.03 8.16 -16.11
N VAL A 532 33.29 7.24 -17.04
CA VAL A 532 33.35 5.80 -16.75
C VAL A 532 34.50 5.48 -15.78
N THR A 533 35.67 6.06 -16.00
CA THR A 533 36.84 5.86 -15.13
C THR A 533 36.56 6.36 -13.71
N THR A 534 35.95 7.55 -13.59
CA THR A 534 35.59 8.16 -12.31
C THR A 534 34.55 7.34 -11.56
N PHE A 535 33.53 6.84 -12.26
CA PHE A 535 32.49 5.98 -11.68
C PHE A 535 33.09 4.69 -11.13
N GLU A 536 33.92 4.01 -11.92
CA GLU A 536 34.55 2.74 -11.50
C GLU A 536 35.47 2.92 -10.28
N SER A 537 36.22 4.03 -10.20
CA SER A 537 37.06 4.35 -9.04
C SER A 537 36.22 4.59 -7.78
N ARG A 538 35.21 5.47 -7.87
CA ARG A 538 34.34 5.80 -6.73
C ARG A 538 33.47 4.61 -6.30
N LYS A 539 33.06 3.76 -7.24
CA LYS A 539 32.37 2.51 -6.95
C LYS A 539 33.24 1.59 -6.11
N LEU A 540 34.52 1.41 -6.47
CA LEU A 540 35.44 0.58 -5.70
C LEU A 540 35.59 1.07 -4.25
N GLU A 541 35.62 2.37 -4.03
CA GLU A 541 35.75 2.98 -2.70
C GLU A 541 34.47 2.85 -1.86
N GLY A 542 33.30 3.05 -2.46
CA GLY A 542 32.02 3.14 -1.75
C GLY A 542 31.24 1.83 -1.61
N VAL A 543 31.35 0.90 -2.56
CA VAL A 543 30.44 -0.27 -2.65
C VAL A 543 30.47 -1.16 -1.39
N PHE A 544 31.62 -1.26 -0.72
CA PHE A 544 31.80 -2.10 0.47
C PHE A 544 31.12 -1.56 1.73
N ALA A 545 30.73 -0.28 1.75
CA ALA A 545 30.00 0.32 2.87
C ALA A 545 28.51 -0.10 2.91
N HIS A 546 28.01 -0.68 1.81
CA HIS A 546 26.61 -1.05 1.68
C HIS A 546 26.38 -2.53 2.00
N PRO A 547 25.39 -2.87 2.85
CA PRO A 547 25.16 -4.24 3.29
C PRO A 547 24.48 -5.10 2.20
N ILE A 548 24.58 -6.43 2.35
CA ILE A 548 23.66 -7.35 1.67
C ILE A 548 22.24 -7.18 2.19
N PHE A 549 21.25 -7.53 1.37
CA PHE A 549 19.87 -7.57 1.85
C PHE A 549 19.69 -8.64 2.93
N SER A 550 18.83 -8.37 3.92
CA SER A 550 18.67 -9.20 5.12
C SER A 550 18.24 -10.64 4.82
N GLU A 551 17.54 -10.87 3.70
CA GLU A 551 17.04 -12.19 3.30
C GLU A 551 18.06 -13.06 2.54
N VAL A 552 19.18 -12.47 2.09
CA VAL A 552 20.16 -13.14 1.22
C VAL A 552 20.76 -14.37 1.90
N MET A 553 21.26 -14.21 3.13
CA MET A 553 21.90 -15.30 3.85
C MET A 553 20.97 -16.50 4.04
N HIS A 554 19.71 -16.24 4.37
CA HIS A 554 18.71 -17.29 4.53
C HIS A 554 18.40 -17.99 3.20
N THR A 555 18.31 -17.21 2.12
CA THR A 555 18.00 -17.72 0.78
C THR A 555 19.12 -18.60 0.22
N LEU A 556 20.38 -18.16 0.29
CA LEU A 556 21.52 -18.94 -0.17
C LEU A 556 21.67 -20.25 0.63
N LYS A 557 21.49 -20.19 1.96
CA LYS A 557 21.48 -21.38 2.83
C LYS A 557 20.36 -22.35 2.46
N TYR A 558 19.16 -21.86 2.14
CA TYR A 558 18.05 -22.69 1.71
C TYR A 558 18.40 -23.49 0.44
N PHE A 559 18.91 -22.83 -0.60
CA PHE A 559 19.27 -23.51 -1.85
C PHE A 559 20.42 -24.51 -1.66
N LYS A 560 21.44 -24.13 -0.88
CA LYS A 560 22.54 -25.03 -0.52
C LYS A 560 22.06 -26.29 0.22
N ASN A 561 21.17 -26.13 1.21
CA ASN A 561 20.60 -27.26 1.97
C ASN A 561 19.72 -28.17 1.11
N LYS A 562 19.12 -27.64 0.04
CA LYS A 562 18.33 -28.39 -0.94
C LYS A 562 19.18 -29.04 -2.03
N GLY A 563 20.50 -28.84 -2.03
CA GLY A 563 21.39 -29.34 -3.07
C GLY A 563 21.20 -28.66 -4.43
N ILE A 564 20.58 -27.47 -4.45
CA ILE A 564 20.40 -26.66 -5.66
C ILE A 564 21.65 -25.79 -5.81
N LYS A 565 22.28 -25.86 -6.98
CA LYS A 565 23.51 -25.10 -7.26
C LYS A 565 23.21 -23.61 -7.32
N THR A 566 24.05 -22.79 -6.74
CA THR A 566 23.82 -21.35 -6.67
C THR A 566 24.97 -20.56 -7.26
N PHE A 567 24.68 -19.63 -8.17
CA PHE A 567 25.68 -18.83 -8.87
C PHE A 567 25.38 -17.35 -8.73
N ILE A 568 26.41 -16.50 -8.75
CA ILE A 568 26.27 -15.05 -8.87
C ILE A 568 26.89 -14.63 -10.21
N CYS A 569 26.11 -13.95 -11.06
CA CYS A 569 26.55 -13.41 -12.35
C CYS A 569 26.36 -11.89 -12.34
N SER A 570 27.44 -11.12 -12.53
CA SER A 570 27.42 -9.67 -12.35
C SER A 570 28.13 -8.92 -13.47
N SER A 571 27.61 -7.72 -13.76
CA SER A 571 28.28 -6.70 -14.59
C SER A 571 29.31 -5.89 -13.80
N THR A 572 29.46 -6.15 -12.50
CA THR A 572 30.52 -5.59 -11.64
C THR A 572 31.80 -6.42 -11.76
N LYS A 573 32.96 -5.74 -11.74
CA LYS A 573 34.28 -6.38 -11.89
C LYS A 573 34.50 -7.53 -10.91
N GLN A 574 35.14 -8.61 -11.38
CA GLN A 574 35.42 -9.82 -10.60
C GLN A 574 36.08 -9.55 -9.24
N GLU A 575 37.04 -8.64 -9.18
CA GLU A 575 37.78 -8.32 -7.95
C GLU A 575 36.88 -7.75 -6.86
N ILE A 576 35.93 -6.90 -7.25
CA ILE A 576 34.97 -6.26 -6.35
C ILE A 576 34.04 -7.31 -5.76
N ILE A 577 33.41 -8.12 -6.62
CA ILE A 577 32.44 -9.12 -6.16
C ILE A 577 33.11 -10.19 -5.29
N ALA A 578 34.35 -10.60 -5.60
CA ALA A 578 35.07 -11.59 -4.81
C ALA A 578 35.43 -11.05 -3.42
N LYS A 579 35.91 -9.80 -3.35
CA LYS A 579 36.18 -9.14 -2.07
C LYS A 579 34.90 -8.92 -1.26
N TYR A 580 33.83 -8.48 -1.91
CA TYR A 580 32.55 -8.21 -1.26
C TYR A 580 31.93 -9.49 -0.68
N ALA A 581 31.99 -10.59 -1.43
CA ALA A 581 31.46 -11.90 -1.00
C ALA A 581 32.17 -12.42 0.26
N ARG A 582 33.50 -12.31 0.32
CA ARG A 582 34.31 -12.68 1.50
C ARG A 582 33.98 -11.84 2.72
N LEU A 583 33.85 -10.52 2.55
CA LEU A 583 33.50 -9.62 3.65
C LEU A 583 32.12 -9.95 4.26
N ASN A 584 31.18 -10.37 3.41
CA ASN A 584 29.82 -10.69 3.81
C ASN A 584 29.58 -12.20 4.07
N LYS A 585 30.62 -13.04 3.98
CA LYS A 585 30.57 -14.50 4.24
C LYS A 585 29.54 -15.24 3.39
N ILE A 586 29.40 -14.86 2.12
CA ILE A 586 28.51 -15.51 1.15
C ILE A 586 29.25 -16.38 0.13
N ASP A 587 30.58 -16.27 0.07
CA ASP A 587 31.45 -17.04 -0.82
C ASP A 587 31.34 -18.55 -0.59
N ASP A 588 31.25 -19.00 0.66
CA ASP A 588 31.02 -20.42 0.98
C ASP A 588 29.60 -20.92 0.67
N LEU A 589 28.67 -20.03 0.34
CA LEU A 589 27.26 -20.36 0.12
C LEU A 589 26.89 -20.49 -1.36
N VAL A 590 27.81 -20.19 -2.27
CA VAL A 590 27.59 -20.23 -3.72
C VAL A 590 28.57 -21.21 -4.39
N ASP A 591 28.12 -21.89 -5.44
CA ASP A 591 28.92 -22.82 -6.26
C ASP A 591 29.83 -22.07 -7.25
N GLY A 592 29.53 -20.80 -7.55
CA GLY A 592 30.34 -19.98 -8.45
C GLY A 592 30.00 -18.49 -8.38
N LEU A 593 31.02 -17.66 -8.55
CA LEU A 593 30.94 -16.21 -8.43
C LEU A 593 31.66 -15.57 -9.61
N PHE A 594 30.87 -15.01 -10.53
CA PHE A 594 31.29 -14.57 -11.85
C PHE A 594 31.00 -13.09 -12.05
N GLY A 595 32.07 -12.31 -12.21
CA GLY A 595 32.02 -10.88 -12.41
C GLY A 595 32.59 -10.52 -13.76
N TYR A 596 32.34 -9.28 -14.14
CA TYR A 596 32.69 -8.76 -15.46
C TYR A 596 34.21 -8.81 -15.71
N LYS A 597 34.56 -9.27 -16.91
CA LYS A 597 35.87 -9.15 -17.59
C LYS A 597 35.61 -8.82 -19.07
N SER A 598 36.61 -8.31 -19.78
CA SER A 598 36.48 -7.84 -21.18
C SER A 598 35.73 -8.81 -22.10
N ASP A 599 35.99 -10.12 -21.97
CA ASP A 599 35.41 -11.17 -22.81
C ASP A 599 34.51 -12.13 -22.01
N PHE A 600 34.03 -11.67 -20.84
CA PHE A 600 33.23 -12.48 -19.93
C PHE A 600 32.11 -11.65 -19.28
N GLY A 601 31.16 -11.26 -20.13
CA GLY A 601 29.95 -10.56 -19.74
C GLY A 601 28.86 -11.51 -19.22
N LYS A 602 27.72 -10.93 -18.83
CA LYS A 602 26.63 -11.67 -18.17
C LYS A 602 26.07 -12.81 -19.05
N GLY A 603 26.04 -12.63 -20.37
CA GLY A 603 25.65 -13.69 -21.31
C GLY A 603 26.64 -14.87 -21.31
N GLU A 604 27.95 -14.58 -21.36
CA GLU A 604 29.02 -15.58 -21.35
C GLU A 604 29.11 -16.29 -19.99
N GLN A 605 28.81 -15.57 -18.90
CA GLN A 605 28.72 -16.13 -17.55
C GLN A 605 27.60 -17.19 -17.46
N ILE A 606 26.43 -16.91 -18.03
CA ILE A 606 25.32 -17.89 -18.09
C ILE A 606 25.71 -19.10 -18.94
N ASP A 607 26.32 -18.89 -20.10
CA ASP A 607 26.80 -20.00 -20.96
C ASP A 607 27.82 -20.88 -20.22
N PHE A 608 28.76 -20.26 -19.49
CA PHE A 608 29.74 -20.97 -18.69
C PHE A 608 29.05 -21.82 -17.61
N VAL A 609 28.06 -21.28 -16.91
CA VAL A 609 27.29 -22.04 -15.91
C VAL A 609 26.61 -23.26 -16.55
N LEU A 610 25.94 -23.07 -17.69
CA LEU A 610 25.24 -24.17 -18.38
C LEU A 610 26.22 -25.26 -18.86
N GLN A 611 27.32 -24.87 -19.50
CA GLN A 611 28.27 -25.81 -20.10
C GLN A 611 29.13 -26.51 -19.05
N HIS A 612 29.72 -25.75 -18.12
CA HIS A 612 30.66 -26.29 -17.13
C HIS A 612 29.96 -27.23 -16.15
N TYR A 613 28.73 -26.90 -15.74
CA TYR A 613 27.96 -27.71 -14.79
C TYR A 613 27.00 -28.69 -15.46
N LYS A 614 27.01 -28.77 -16.81
CA LYS A 614 26.19 -29.68 -17.62
C LYS A 614 24.68 -29.56 -17.30
N LEU A 615 24.21 -28.33 -17.20
CA LEU A 615 22.82 -27.98 -16.90
C LEU A 615 22.07 -27.67 -18.20
N GLN A 616 20.81 -28.10 -18.30
CA GLN A 616 19.94 -27.65 -19.38
C GLN A 616 19.35 -26.27 -19.05
N PRO A 617 19.07 -25.40 -20.04
CA PRO A 617 18.55 -24.05 -19.78
C PRO A 617 17.27 -24.02 -18.94
N ASP A 618 16.40 -25.02 -19.10
CA ASP A 618 15.12 -25.19 -18.38
C ASP A 618 15.28 -25.83 -16.98
N GLU A 619 16.51 -26.14 -16.57
CA GLU A 619 16.86 -26.56 -15.21
C GLU A 619 17.44 -25.41 -14.37
N VAL A 620 17.61 -24.23 -14.99
CA VAL A 620 18.25 -23.06 -14.41
C VAL A 620 17.26 -21.90 -14.35
N VAL A 621 17.26 -21.18 -13.23
CA VAL A 621 16.47 -19.95 -13.07
C VAL A 621 17.40 -18.78 -12.77
N PHE A 622 17.24 -17.69 -13.52
CA PHE A 622 17.92 -16.42 -13.30
C PHE A 622 17.03 -15.48 -12.49
N ILE A 623 17.59 -14.90 -11.42
CA ILE A 623 16.95 -13.93 -10.53
C ILE A 623 17.66 -12.59 -10.68
N GLY A 624 16.94 -11.58 -11.18
CA GLY A 624 17.50 -10.25 -11.38
C GLY A 624 16.45 -9.18 -11.12
N ASP A 625 16.91 -7.96 -10.85
CA ASP A 625 16.05 -6.81 -10.60
C ASP A 625 15.89 -5.92 -11.84
N SER A 626 16.63 -6.13 -12.94
CA SER A 626 16.52 -5.33 -14.16
C SER A 626 15.86 -6.04 -15.34
N LEU A 627 15.34 -5.26 -16.29
CA LEU A 627 14.83 -5.79 -17.56
C LEU A 627 15.96 -6.29 -18.49
N LYS A 628 17.20 -5.81 -18.32
CA LYS A 628 18.35 -6.30 -19.08
C LYS A 628 18.76 -7.70 -18.63
N ASP A 629 18.63 -8.02 -17.35
CA ASP A 629 18.84 -9.39 -16.86
C ASP A 629 17.87 -10.37 -17.50
N TYR A 630 16.61 -9.95 -17.67
CA TYR A 630 15.63 -10.73 -18.42
C TYR A 630 16.05 -10.94 -19.87
N ASP A 631 16.54 -9.90 -20.55
CA ASP A 631 16.97 -10.01 -21.94
C ASP A 631 18.13 -11.03 -22.06
N PHE A 632 19.13 -11.01 -21.15
CA PHE A 632 20.20 -12.01 -21.11
C PHE A 632 19.70 -13.44 -20.84
N ALA A 633 18.82 -13.62 -19.85
CA ALA A 633 18.27 -14.93 -19.53
C ALA A 633 17.44 -15.50 -20.69
N LYS A 634 16.62 -14.65 -21.32
CA LYS A 634 15.81 -15.00 -22.49
C LYS A 634 16.65 -15.43 -23.68
N ASP A 635 17.72 -14.70 -23.98
CA ASP A 635 18.62 -15.03 -25.08
C ASP A 635 19.26 -16.42 -24.91
N LYS A 636 19.50 -16.82 -23.64
CA LYS A 636 20.03 -18.14 -23.28
C LYS A 636 18.96 -19.20 -23.01
N LYS A 637 17.67 -18.86 -23.18
CA LYS A 637 16.51 -19.71 -22.89
C LYS A 637 16.46 -20.21 -21.44
N VAL A 638 17.02 -19.42 -20.53
CA VAL A 638 16.99 -19.66 -19.09
C VAL A 638 15.76 -18.97 -18.50
N ASP A 639 15.10 -19.63 -17.55
CA ASP A 639 13.92 -19.09 -16.90
C ASP A 639 14.27 -17.85 -16.07
N PHE A 640 13.37 -16.87 -16.00
CA PHE A 640 13.65 -15.60 -15.32
C PHE A 640 12.58 -15.23 -14.29
N ILE A 641 13.02 -14.78 -13.12
CA ILE A 641 12.15 -14.22 -12.08
C ILE A 641 12.62 -12.81 -11.74
N GLY A 642 11.73 -11.83 -11.96
CA GLY A 642 12.00 -10.44 -11.64
C GLY A 642 11.92 -10.15 -10.14
N LEU A 643 12.88 -9.41 -9.60
CA LEU A 643 12.87 -8.94 -8.23
C LEU A 643 12.40 -7.47 -8.20
N SER A 644 11.17 -7.22 -7.77
CA SER A 644 10.51 -5.90 -7.83
C SER A 644 10.96 -4.94 -6.70
N ARG A 645 12.27 -4.69 -6.63
CA ARG A 645 12.87 -3.75 -5.66
C ARG A 645 13.00 -2.34 -6.22
N ILE A 646 13.56 -2.25 -7.42
CA ILE A 646 13.86 -0.98 -8.10
C ILE A 646 12.76 -0.62 -9.09
N PHE A 647 12.37 -1.60 -9.91
CA PHE A 647 11.31 -1.41 -10.89
C PHE A 647 9.95 -1.68 -10.26
N GLU A 648 8.96 -0.89 -10.68
CA GLU A 648 7.59 -1.15 -10.28
C GLU A 648 7.17 -2.54 -10.74
N LYS A 649 6.49 -3.28 -9.85
CA LYS A 649 5.83 -4.56 -10.14
C LYS A 649 5.02 -4.56 -11.46
N ILE A 650 4.58 -3.38 -11.89
CA ILE A 650 3.84 -3.12 -13.12
C ILE A 650 4.69 -3.41 -14.37
N GLU A 651 6.00 -3.14 -14.37
CA GLU A 651 6.85 -3.28 -15.56
C GLU A 651 7.16 -4.73 -15.91
N PHE A 652 7.56 -5.54 -14.93
CA PHE A 652 7.67 -6.99 -15.12
C PHE A 652 6.32 -7.59 -15.54
N GLN A 653 5.21 -7.13 -14.95
CA GLN A 653 3.86 -7.59 -15.32
C GLN A 653 3.45 -7.18 -16.74
N LYS A 654 3.90 -6.04 -17.26
CA LYS A 654 3.64 -5.63 -18.66
C LYS A 654 4.28 -6.61 -19.65
N LYS A 655 5.45 -7.17 -19.32
CA LYS A 655 6.11 -8.23 -20.11
C LYS A 655 5.61 -9.65 -19.78
N GLY A 656 4.60 -9.80 -18.90
CA GLY A 656 4.08 -11.11 -18.49
C GLY A 656 5.01 -11.89 -17.57
N LEU A 657 6.04 -11.26 -17.00
CA LEU A 657 7.07 -11.92 -16.20
C LEU A 657 6.60 -12.13 -14.76
N LEU A 658 6.93 -13.31 -14.22
CA LEU A 658 6.79 -13.56 -12.80
C LEU A 658 7.75 -12.64 -12.04
N ASN A 659 7.26 -12.09 -10.92
CA ASN A 659 8.09 -11.33 -10.02
C ASN A 659 7.75 -11.60 -8.55
N VAL A 660 8.78 -11.43 -7.73
CA VAL A 660 8.73 -11.47 -6.27
C VAL A 660 9.17 -10.13 -5.70
N SER A 661 8.66 -9.76 -4.53
CA SER A 661 9.03 -8.50 -3.87
C SER A 661 10.34 -8.61 -3.08
N CYS A 662 10.71 -9.81 -2.66
CA CYS A 662 11.96 -10.10 -1.96
C CYS A 662 12.39 -11.57 -2.16
N LEU A 663 13.64 -11.88 -1.83
CA LEU A 663 14.18 -13.24 -1.94
C LEU A 663 13.50 -14.24 -0.99
N ALA A 664 12.87 -13.80 0.11
CA ALA A 664 12.10 -14.69 0.99
C ALA A 664 10.81 -15.23 0.32
N GLU A 665 10.22 -14.48 -0.61
CA GLU A 665 9.08 -14.97 -1.41
C GLU A 665 9.52 -16.03 -2.42
N LEU A 666 10.76 -15.96 -2.91
CA LEU A 666 11.35 -16.97 -3.79
C LEU A 666 11.33 -18.35 -3.14
N ILE A 667 11.73 -18.45 -1.86
CA ILE A 667 11.70 -19.71 -1.10
C ILE A 667 10.29 -20.31 -1.06
N LYS A 668 9.27 -19.48 -0.79
CA LYS A 668 7.87 -19.93 -0.76
C LYS A 668 7.42 -20.46 -2.11
N LEU A 669 7.86 -19.81 -3.19
CA LEU A 669 7.53 -20.21 -4.54
C LEU A 669 8.14 -21.58 -4.88
N PHE A 670 9.41 -21.80 -4.53
CA PHE A 670 10.11 -23.08 -4.70
C PHE A 670 9.52 -24.21 -3.84
N ASP A 671 9.13 -23.93 -2.59
CA ASP A 671 8.48 -24.93 -1.73
C ASP A 671 7.08 -25.31 -2.26
N GLN A 672 6.33 -24.35 -2.82
CA GLN A 672 4.99 -24.60 -3.39
C GLN A 672 5.06 -25.50 -4.61
N SER A 673 6.04 -25.26 -5.48
CA SER A 673 6.26 -26.09 -6.65
C SER A 673 6.80 -27.47 -6.33
N GLU A 674 7.69 -27.63 -5.35
CA GLU A 674 8.23 -28.95 -4.99
C GLU A 674 7.13 -29.86 -4.41
N LYS A 675 6.22 -29.29 -3.60
CA LYS A 675 5.00 -29.99 -3.15
C LYS A 675 4.14 -30.45 -4.32
N TYR A 676 4.07 -29.65 -5.39
CA TYR A 676 3.34 -29.98 -6.60
C TYR A 676 3.99 -31.14 -7.36
N PHE A 677 5.31 -31.12 -7.58
CA PHE A 677 6.06 -32.22 -8.22
C PHE A 677 5.95 -33.54 -7.46
N ASN A 678 6.17 -33.51 -6.14
CA ASN A 678 6.09 -34.71 -5.30
C ASN A 678 4.67 -35.29 -5.24
N SER A 679 3.64 -34.46 -5.44
CA SER A 679 2.25 -34.93 -5.58
C SER A 679 1.96 -35.54 -6.96
N PHE A 680 2.70 -35.14 -7.99
CA PHE A 680 2.55 -35.62 -9.37
C PHE A 680 3.24 -36.97 -9.60
N GLU A 681 4.43 -37.20 -9.02
CA GLU A 681 5.10 -38.50 -9.06
C GLU A 681 4.32 -39.60 -8.33
N LYS A 682 3.63 -39.27 -7.23
CA LYS A 682 2.75 -40.21 -6.50
C LYS A 682 1.49 -40.65 -7.27
N VAL A 683 1.17 -39.99 -8.38
CA VAL A 683 0.01 -40.33 -9.24
C VAL A 683 0.45 -41.14 -10.48
N LYS A 684 1.77 -41.26 -10.71
CA LYS A 684 2.36 -42.05 -11.81
C LYS A 684 2.96 -43.40 -11.37
N LEU A 685 2.91 -43.71 -10.08
CA LEU A 685 3.13 -45.04 -9.48
C LEU A 685 1.77 -45.54 -8.97
#